data_AF-A0A964FJS9-F1
#
_entry.id   AF-A0A964FJS9-F1
#
_cell.length_a   1.000
_cell.length_b   1.000
_cell.length_c   1.000
_cell.angle_alpha   90.00
_cell.angle_beta   90.00
_cell.angle_gamma   90.00
#
_symmetry.space_group_name_H-M   'P 1'
#
loop_
_entity.id
_entity.type
_entity.pdbx_description
1 polymer ?
#
loop_
_entity_poly.entity_id
_entity_poly.type
_entity_poly.pdbx_seq_one_letter_code
_entity_poly.pdbx_strand_id
1 'polypeptide(L)'
;MVVFSDSREDAASISNGIERTHYSDLVREAIFDELKQEAIARPILLQNLQEHDLPTCTEVIEFAQHHPNAVDQIQKAIKDANRLLPQGLGSEDLEPLQNRINTAQKLLSEIKKIGNTRTVPLRMLFEGLEKPQDPGLLIQRLIKLGVNPAGNDVLYQEFSYEGKYHHWTKIFDFATAGWKPDLCAEAQTRRDTTLREKVKSEVCDTLFSRLYFGIEASGLGYIRLNLLPNQLEQLAIQCGVSSSVFESICDGVLRILGDFYRYPRKPQDYPLDDWKDWGDARANLRNYIKKCAENCGISEQELKPALWSAICTQGQHHHLILNPRHLSVRVAVSDDPVWQCGFCQRHHLHRAGGVCTNCLAHLPAKPNRKCGDLYDRNYFATQAVNKRQPLRLHCEELTGQTDDQAERQRHFRNIIVNFGEQDRDFIPVVDTIDILSVTTTMEVGIDIGSLMAVVMANMPPMRFNYQQRAGRGGRRGQAFAIVLTLCRGRSHDEFYYRHPEKITGDPPPVPFLAMSQVEMAQRLLTKECLRRAFIAAGVNCWEVEKKPDSHGEFGTVQNWKETEERREQVRRWLGTSCDVTEVINSLLVGVAGIDRDHLEKYARQDLFDKINECANNLELTGDGLAERLAEGGILPMYGMPSRVRDLYHHEPSRKQKVSTIDRDLDLAVAEFAPGSEKTKDKRIYTAIGFTAPLISDGKHGLVPAGEPVSDRKWMLRCQRCQHTATSNTKFEDTICPKCAATEEQGFRVFQWAVPLAFRTSINPGADAKEEYDALITGAGSVAEAQPQDFNLVNNTNTQIAFSESGRVFRVNDNRGQLFKGAIGNATFGRGDKLLPDQWIDERFQNKPDGVRFKPQGESEAIAIIAPKTTGVLRIKPVTVPDGLCLDPIAPGSAVKAAFYSAAFTVRAVAAQELDIDPEELDISGLRQVELEDKKVGEIVISDRLANGSGFTDWLAHRWEDILTDKILNSQNSFAEAIMSPEHRDKCDSSCYDCLQQYRNMNYHGLLDWRLGISLLRALADSNFQCGLDGDFSIPDLENWLLNATALRDIFCASFNCSGEQFGALPGFAVGDKTVIIVHPLWDVDNPQGLLHEAIATVEAPDRVRYLDTFNLLRRPSWCYQSLDD
;
A
#
# COMPACT_ATOMS: atom_id res chain seq x y z
N MET A 1 -14.57 17.29 0.37
CA MET A 1 -14.93 15.85 0.25
C MET A 1 -14.11 15.04 1.25
N VAL A 2 -14.56 13.87 1.70
CA VAL A 2 -13.75 12.97 2.55
C VAL A 2 -13.61 11.60 1.90
N VAL A 3 -12.39 11.05 1.94
CA VAL A 3 -12.07 9.69 1.51
C VAL A 3 -11.72 8.87 2.74
N PHE A 4 -12.40 7.75 2.96
CA PHE A 4 -12.12 6.83 4.06
C PHE A 4 -11.24 5.68 3.60
N SER A 5 -10.23 5.37 4.41
CA SER A 5 -9.40 4.16 4.31
C SER A 5 -9.47 3.32 5.59
N ASP A 6 -9.02 2.07 5.50
CA ASP A 6 -8.97 1.15 6.63
C ASP A 6 -7.69 1.28 7.48
N SER A 7 -6.62 1.84 6.92
CA SER A 7 -5.34 2.03 7.63
C SER A 7 -4.85 3.48 7.51
N ARG A 8 -4.02 3.91 8.49
CA ARG A 8 -3.39 5.23 8.49
C ARG A 8 -2.46 5.40 7.28
N GLU A 9 -1.72 4.35 6.92
CA GLU A 9 -0.84 4.38 5.75
C GLU A 9 -1.63 4.49 4.44
N ASP A 10 -2.73 3.76 4.31
CA ASP A 10 -3.60 3.90 3.14
C ASP A 10 -4.14 5.33 3.04
N ALA A 11 -4.50 5.97 4.16
CA ALA A 11 -4.97 7.35 4.15
C ALA A 11 -3.90 8.30 3.58
N ALA A 12 -2.67 8.19 4.10
CA ALA A 12 -1.51 8.95 3.64
C ALA A 12 -1.23 8.71 2.15
N SER A 13 -1.15 7.44 1.73
CA SER A 13 -0.85 7.04 0.35
C SER A 13 -1.92 7.51 -0.62
N ILE A 14 -3.20 7.37 -0.28
CA ILE A 14 -4.33 7.84 -1.09
C ILE A 14 -4.28 9.37 -1.25
N SER A 15 -3.98 10.10 -0.18
CA SER A 15 -3.91 11.57 -0.25
C SER A 15 -2.84 12.04 -1.24
N ASN A 16 -1.64 11.48 -1.15
CA ASN A 16 -0.53 11.78 -2.04
C ASN A 16 -0.84 11.32 -3.49
N GLY A 17 -1.41 10.12 -3.64
CA GLY A 17 -1.77 9.55 -4.94
C GLY A 17 -2.82 10.37 -5.70
N ILE A 18 -3.90 10.78 -5.01
CA ILE A 18 -4.96 11.63 -5.60
C ILE A 18 -4.35 12.92 -6.14
N GLU A 19 -3.54 13.61 -5.33
CA GLU A 19 -3.00 14.91 -5.71
C GLU A 19 -1.95 14.81 -6.83
N ARG A 20 -1.07 13.80 -6.79
CA ARG A 20 -0.07 13.54 -7.86
C ARG A 20 -0.73 13.20 -9.19
N THR A 21 -1.67 12.25 -9.21
CA THR A 21 -2.36 11.87 -10.45
C THR A 21 -3.21 13.01 -10.99
N HIS A 22 -3.93 13.73 -10.12
CA HIS A 22 -4.72 14.89 -10.52
C HIS A 22 -3.85 16.03 -11.06
N TYR A 23 -2.65 16.25 -10.50
CA TYR A 23 -1.73 17.27 -11.01
C TYR A 23 -1.32 17.01 -12.46
N SER A 24 -0.96 15.77 -12.81
CA SER A 24 -0.62 15.44 -14.20
C SER A 24 -1.79 15.66 -15.16
N ASP A 25 -3.01 15.36 -14.73
CA ASP A 25 -4.23 15.60 -15.51
C ASP A 25 -4.52 17.10 -15.66
N LEU A 26 -4.40 17.86 -14.57
CA LEU A 26 -4.57 19.30 -14.55
C LEU A 26 -3.55 20.01 -15.46
N VAL A 27 -2.29 19.58 -15.44
CA VAL A 27 -1.25 20.10 -16.34
C VAL A 27 -1.61 19.80 -17.79
N ARG A 28 -2.10 18.61 -18.11
CA ARG A 28 -2.54 18.25 -19.46
C ARG A 28 -3.70 19.11 -19.94
N GLU A 29 -4.72 19.28 -19.11
CA GLU A 29 -5.87 20.15 -19.38
C GLU A 29 -5.41 21.60 -19.60
N ALA A 30 -4.61 22.15 -18.67
CA ALA A 30 -4.10 23.51 -18.76
C ALA A 30 -3.22 23.74 -20.00
N ILE A 31 -2.32 22.81 -20.34
CA ILE A 31 -1.49 22.90 -21.54
C ILE A 31 -2.38 22.93 -22.79
N PHE A 32 -3.34 22.01 -22.89
CA PHE A 32 -4.20 21.95 -24.07
C PHE A 32 -5.09 23.20 -24.20
N ASP A 33 -5.67 23.67 -23.11
CA ASP A 33 -6.50 24.88 -23.08
C ASP A 33 -5.71 26.10 -23.55
N GLU A 34 -4.52 26.36 -22.98
CA GLU A 34 -3.69 27.51 -23.35
C GLU A 34 -3.20 27.41 -24.81
N LEU A 35 -2.79 26.21 -25.26
CA LEU A 35 -2.39 26.00 -26.65
C LEU A 35 -3.56 26.23 -27.62
N LYS A 36 -4.77 25.76 -27.30
CA LYS A 36 -5.96 25.94 -28.13
C LYS A 36 -6.39 27.41 -28.17
N GLN A 37 -6.33 28.11 -27.04
CA GLN A 37 -6.61 29.53 -26.94
C GLN A 37 -5.66 30.35 -27.83
N GLU A 38 -4.36 30.05 -27.80
CA GLU A 38 -3.36 30.71 -28.64
C GLU A 38 -3.46 30.33 -30.12
N ALA A 39 -3.75 29.05 -30.43
CA ALA A 39 -3.83 28.56 -31.81
C ALA A 39 -5.09 28.99 -32.56
N ILE A 40 -6.21 29.17 -31.85
CA ILE A 40 -7.54 29.38 -32.44
C ILE A 40 -8.16 30.70 -31.98
N ALA A 41 -8.38 30.88 -30.67
CA ALA A 41 -9.17 32.00 -30.16
C ALA A 41 -8.49 33.36 -30.34
N ARG A 42 -7.19 33.45 -30.07
CA ARG A 42 -6.41 34.70 -30.20
C ARG A 42 -6.32 35.22 -31.65
N PRO A 43 -6.09 34.38 -32.67
CA PRO A 43 -6.19 34.80 -34.07
C PRO A 43 -7.59 35.28 -34.48
N ILE A 44 -8.64 34.60 -34.04
CA ILE A 44 -10.03 35.02 -34.31
C ILE A 44 -10.32 36.36 -33.63
N LEU A 45 -9.84 36.58 -32.39
CA LEU A 45 -9.93 37.88 -31.71
C LEU A 45 -9.26 39.00 -32.52
N LEU A 46 -8.05 38.75 -33.04
CA LEU A 46 -7.36 39.72 -33.89
C LEU A 46 -8.17 40.04 -35.15
N GLN A 47 -8.75 39.03 -35.80
CA GLN A 47 -9.61 39.25 -36.97
C GLN A 47 -10.84 40.09 -36.61
N ASN A 48 -11.54 39.73 -35.52
CA ASN A 48 -12.70 40.47 -35.04
C ASN A 48 -12.34 41.93 -34.75
N LEU A 49 -11.28 42.21 -33.98
CA LEU A 49 -10.85 43.58 -33.66
C LEU A 49 -10.38 44.38 -34.89
N GLN A 50 -10.03 43.72 -36.00
CA GLN A 50 -9.71 44.37 -37.27
C GLN A 50 -10.97 44.70 -38.10
N GLU A 51 -12.06 43.95 -37.94
CA GLU A 51 -13.27 44.02 -38.76
C GLU A 51 -14.48 44.70 -38.05
N HIS A 52 -14.63 44.48 -36.74
CA HIS A 52 -15.76 44.89 -35.91
C HIS A 52 -15.25 45.26 -34.51
N ASP A 53 -15.52 46.47 -34.02
CA ASP A 53 -14.97 47.00 -32.74
C ASP A 53 -15.21 46.13 -31.47
N LEU A 54 -16.03 45.07 -31.55
CA LEU A 54 -16.34 44.15 -30.44
C LEU A 54 -16.35 42.67 -30.87
N PRO A 55 -15.95 41.73 -29.97
CA PRO A 55 -15.93 40.29 -30.25
C PRO A 55 -17.35 39.68 -30.34
N THR A 56 -17.62 38.91 -31.40
CA THR A 56 -18.96 38.38 -31.74
C THR A 56 -19.15 36.88 -31.49
N CYS A 57 -18.09 36.09 -31.30
CA CYS A 57 -18.14 34.64 -31.12
C CYS A 57 -17.86 34.20 -29.67
N THR A 58 -18.56 33.17 -29.19
CA THR A 58 -18.46 32.65 -27.80
C THR A 58 -17.02 32.31 -27.39
N GLU A 59 -16.23 31.71 -28.27
CA GLU A 59 -14.84 31.32 -28.01
C GLU A 59 -13.91 32.53 -27.78
N VAL A 60 -14.23 33.65 -28.43
CA VAL A 60 -13.48 34.91 -28.29
C VAL A 60 -13.89 35.65 -27.02
N ILE A 61 -15.17 35.57 -26.64
CA ILE A 61 -15.68 36.10 -25.37
C ILE A 61 -15.03 35.36 -24.20
N GLU A 62 -14.97 34.03 -24.24
CA GLU A 62 -14.28 33.21 -23.25
C GLU A 62 -12.79 33.56 -23.18
N PHE A 63 -12.10 33.70 -24.32
CA PHE A 63 -10.69 34.09 -24.36
C PHE A 63 -10.46 35.48 -23.75
N ALA A 64 -11.30 36.47 -24.09
CA ALA A 64 -11.23 37.82 -23.55
C ALA A 64 -11.46 37.88 -22.04
N GLN A 65 -12.33 37.02 -21.50
CA GLN A 65 -12.55 36.90 -20.04
C GLN A 65 -11.35 36.28 -19.32
N HIS A 66 -10.69 35.27 -19.91
CA HIS A 66 -9.53 34.62 -19.30
C HIS A 66 -8.24 35.44 -19.42
N HIS A 67 -8.14 36.25 -20.49
CA HIS A 67 -6.98 37.08 -20.81
C HIS A 67 -7.40 38.55 -21.06
N PRO A 68 -7.87 39.28 -20.04
CA PRO A 68 -8.36 40.66 -20.21
C PRO A 68 -7.28 41.58 -20.79
N ASN A 69 -6.03 41.39 -20.38
CA ASN A 69 -4.89 42.15 -20.88
C ASN A 69 -4.57 41.86 -22.35
N ALA A 70 -4.96 40.70 -22.90
CA ALA A 70 -4.68 40.36 -24.29
C ALA A 70 -5.50 41.19 -25.27
N VAL A 71 -6.74 41.56 -24.90
CA VAL A 71 -7.58 42.46 -25.70
C VAL A 71 -6.92 43.83 -25.81
N ASP A 72 -6.55 44.42 -24.67
CA ASP A 72 -5.89 45.72 -24.61
C ASP A 72 -4.53 45.71 -25.33
N GLN A 73 -3.76 44.63 -25.17
CA GLN A 73 -2.48 44.46 -25.88
C GLN A 73 -2.66 44.40 -27.39
N ILE A 74 -3.63 43.64 -27.89
CA ILE A 74 -3.89 43.52 -29.33
C ILE A 74 -4.41 44.85 -29.88
N GLN A 75 -5.34 45.50 -29.19
CA GLN A 75 -5.84 46.83 -29.60
C GLN A 75 -4.71 47.87 -29.63
N LYS A 76 -3.85 47.89 -28.60
CA LYS A 76 -2.68 48.76 -28.55
C LYS A 76 -1.69 48.44 -29.67
N ALA A 77 -1.45 47.16 -29.97
CA ALA A 77 -0.59 46.74 -31.06
C ALA A 77 -1.15 47.13 -32.43
N ILE A 78 -2.46 46.99 -32.66
CA ILE A 78 -3.12 47.48 -33.89
C ILE A 78 -2.93 49.00 -34.01
N LYS A 79 -3.16 49.75 -32.92
CA LYS A 79 -3.00 51.21 -32.89
C LYS A 79 -1.56 51.65 -33.13
N ASP A 80 -0.59 51.00 -32.48
CA ASP A 80 0.83 51.31 -32.64
C ASP A 80 1.34 50.88 -34.03
N ALA A 81 0.89 49.77 -34.60
CA ALA A 81 1.27 49.32 -35.95
C ALA A 81 0.74 50.24 -37.06
N ASN A 82 -0.41 50.88 -36.85
CA ASN A 82 -1.03 51.83 -37.77
C ASN A 82 -0.61 53.30 -37.53
N ARG A 83 0.32 53.54 -36.59
CA ARG A 83 0.73 54.90 -36.22
C ARG A 83 1.63 55.52 -37.29
N LEU A 84 1.24 56.67 -37.82
CA LEU A 84 2.07 57.47 -38.73
C LEU A 84 3.19 58.18 -37.96
N LEU A 85 4.41 58.15 -38.49
CA LEU A 85 5.56 58.87 -37.93
C LEU A 85 5.39 60.38 -38.16
N PRO A 86 5.48 61.23 -37.12
CA PRO A 86 5.39 62.68 -37.29
C PRO A 86 6.58 63.24 -38.09
N GLN A 87 6.32 64.16 -39.02
CA GLN A 87 7.38 64.84 -39.78
C GLN A 87 8.06 65.90 -38.91
N GLY A 88 9.39 65.88 -38.82
CA GLY A 88 10.20 66.91 -38.13
C GLY A 88 10.84 66.52 -36.78
N LEU A 89 10.77 65.25 -36.36
CA LEU A 89 11.45 64.74 -35.16
C LEU A 89 12.92 64.39 -35.42
N GLY A 90 13.79 64.59 -34.42
CA GLY A 90 15.19 64.16 -34.46
C GLY A 90 15.35 62.64 -34.41
N SER A 91 16.53 62.13 -34.79
CA SER A 91 16.80 60.68 -34.86
C SER A 91 16.64 59.96 -33.51
N GLU A 92 16.94 60.62 -32.39
CA GLU A 92 16.81 60.06 -31.03
C GLU A 92 15.35 59.80 -30.61
N ASP A 93 14.39 60.58 -31.12
CA ASP A 93 12.96 60.41 -30.81
C ASP A 93 12.24 59.48 -31.81
N LEU A 94 12.77 59.35 -33.03
CA LEU A 94 12.22 58.49 -34.09
C LEU A 94 12.53 57.01 -33.85
N GLU A 95 13.72 56.68 -33.35
CA GLU A 95 14.15 55.30 -33.11
C GLU A 95 13.24 54.52 -32.13
N PRO A 96 12.86 55.04 -30.94
CA PRO A 96 11.96 54.33 -30.04
C PRO A 96 10.54 54.19 -30.61
N LEU A 97 10.07 55.15 -31.41
CA LEU A 97 8.77 55.06 -32.09
C LEU A 97 8.79 54.01 -33.20
N GLN A 98 9.85 53.96 -34.00
CA GLN A 98 10.05 52.94 -35.04
C GLN A 98 10.15 51.54 -34.42
N ASN A 99 10.88 51.41 -33.30
CA ASN A 99 11.00 50.15 -32.57
C ASN A 99 9.65 49.66 -32.02
N ARG A 100 8.80 50.57 -31.53
CA ARG A 100 7.43 50.25 -31.13
C ARG A 100 6.56 49.78 -32.29
N ILE A 101 6.60 50.46 -33.44
CA ILE A 101 5.88 50.04 -34.66
C ILE A 101 6.34 48.65 -35.11
N ASN A 102 7.65 48.43 -35.20
CA ASN A 102 8.23 47.15 -35.62
C ASN A 102 7.85 46.02 -34.67
N THR A 103 7.84 46.27 -33.36
CA THR A 103 7.45 45.30 -32.34
C THR A 103 5.97 44.94 -32.46
N ALA A 104 5.09 45.94 -32.65
CA ALA A 104 3.67 45.72 -32.84
C ALA A 104 3.37 44.95 -34.13
N GLN A 105 4.01 45.30 -35.26
CA GLN A 105 3.86 44.59 -36.51
C GLN A 105 4.33 43.13 -36.42
N LYS A 106 5.46 42.89 -35.74
CA LYS A 106 5.97 41.54 -35.49
C LYS A 106 4.97 40.70 -34.70
N LEU A 107 4.43 41.22 -33.60
CA LEU A 107 3.42 40.54 -32.78
C LEU A 107 2.17 40.18 -33.59
N LEU A 108 1.62 41.13 -34.35
CA LEU A 108 0.43 40.88 -35.19
C LEU A 108 0.70 39.84 -36.28
N SER A 109 1.89 39.87 -36.90
CA SER A 109 2.27 38.88 -37.90
C SER A 109 2.42 37.47 -37.31
N GLU A 110 2.91 37.36 -36.07
CA GLU A 110 3.07 36.10 -35.36
C GLU A 110 1.71 35.49 -35.01
N ILE A 111 0.76 36.30 -34.50
CA ILE A 111 -0.62 35.86 -34.25
C ILE A 111 -1.28 35.34 -35.53
N LYS A 112 -1.14 36.07 -36.66
CA LYS A 112 -1.68 35.62 -37.96
C LYS A 112 -1.04 34.31 -38.43
N LYS A 113 0.28 34.17 -38.26
CA LYS A 113 1.00 32.94 -38.60
C LYS A 113 0.50 31.76 -37.78
N ILE A 114 0.32 31.94 -36.47
CA ILE A 114 -0.21 30.92 -35.55
C ILE A 114 -1.62 30.52 -35.97
N GLY A 115 -2.51 31.46 -36.29
CA GLY A 115 -3.87 31.15 -36.74
C GLY A 115 -3.90 30.32 -38.03
N ASN A 116 -3.02 30.62 -38.99
CA ASN A 116 -2.96 29.89 -40.26
C ASN A 116 -2.40 28.48 -40.12
N THR A 117 -1.38 28.29 -39.26
CA THR A 117 -0.70 26.99 -39.11
C THR A 117 -1.23 26.15 -37.96
N ARG A 118 -1.96 26.76 -37.02
CA ARG A 118 -2.33 26.21 -35.70
C ARG A 118 -1.12 25.67 -34.92
N THR A 119 0.06 26.25 -35.17
CA THR A 119 1.33 25.83 -34.57
C THR A 119 1.78 26.88 -33.57
N VAL A 120 1.87 26.48 -32.29
CA VAL A 120 2.23 27.35 -31.16
C VAL A 120 3.64 27.00 -30.66
N PRO A 121 4.56 27.97 -30.53
CA PRO A 121 5.88 27.75 -29.93
C PRO A 121 5.78 27.28 -28.48
N LEU A 122 6.43 26.16 -28.15
CA LEU A 122 6.28 25.53 -26.83
C LEU A 122 6.82 26.38 -25.68
N ARG A 123 7.82 27.23 -25.97
CA ARG A 123 8.40 28.19 -25.00
C ARG A 123 7.36 29.07 -24.32
N MET A 124 6.24 29.37 -24.97
CA MET A 124 5.18 30.22 -24.42
C MET A 124 4.55 29.67 -23.14
N LEU A 125 4.66 28.35 -22.91
CA LEU A 125 4.12 27.73 -21.70
C LEU A 125 4.98 28.04 -20.46
N PHE A 126 6.29 28.25 -20.60
CA PHE A 126 7.23 28.43 -19.48
C PHE A 126 8.04 29.74 -19.51
N GLU A 127 7.98 30.50 -20.60
CA GLU A 127 8.59 31.82 -20.78
C GLU A 127 7.55 32.84 -21.30
N GLY A 128 7.70 34.10 -20.90
CA GLY A 128 6.88 35.21 -21.41
C GLY A 128 7.15 35.54 -22.87
N LEU A 129 6.11 36.03 -23.56
CA LEU A 129 6.14 36.39 -24.98
C LEU A 129 7.02 37.60 -25.30
N GLU A 130 6.90 38.67 -24.52
CA GLU A 130 7.66 39.92 -24.72
C GLU A 130 9.03 39.85 -24.06
N LYS A 131 9.08 39.32 -22.83
CA LYS A 131 10.30 39.15 -22.04
C LYS A 131 10.41 37.70 -21.61
N PRO A 132 11.45 36.97 -22.05
CA PRO A 132 11.68 35.58 -21.63
C PRO A 132 11.81 35.42 -20.11
N GLN A 133 12.16 36.48 -19.39
CA GLN A 133 12.25 36.50 -17.93
C GLN A 133 10.88 36.42 -17.24
N ASP A 134 9.78 36.74 -17.92
CA ASP A 134 8.43 36.70 -17.36
C ASP A 134 7.88 35.25 -17.32
N PRO A 135 6.91 34.93 -16.45
CA PRO A 135 6.35 33.58 -16.37
C PRO A 135 5.56 33.25 -17.64
N GLY A 136 5.66 32.01 -18.13
CA GLY A 136 4.87 31.54 -19.26
C GLY A 136 3.41 31.24 -18.90
N LEU A 137 2.60 30.96 -19.92
CA LEU A 137 1.14 30.79 -19.79
C LEU A 137 0.75 29.67 -18.80
N LEU A 138 1.44 28.52 -18.85
CA LEU A 138 1.15 27.41 -17.95
C LEU A 138 1.47 27.78 -16.49
N ILE A 139 2.60 28.46 -16.26
CA ILE A 139 2.99 28.92 -14.92
C ILE A 139 1.91 29.85 -14.37
N GLN A 140 1.52 30.87 -15.14
CA GLN A 140 0.48 31.82 -14.72
C GLN A 140 -0.85 31.12 -14.43
N ARG A 141 -1.24 30.14 -15.25
CA ARG A 141 -2.47 29.37 -15.09
C ARG A 141 -2.47 28.57 -13.78
N LEU A 142 -1.39 27.83 -13.49
CA LEU A 142 -1.28 27.02 -12.28
C LEU A 142 -1.24 27.89 -11.02
N ILE A 143 -0.57 29.05 -11.06
CA ILE A 143 -0.55 30.01 -9.94
C ILE A 143 -1.95 30.58 -9.65
N LYS A 144 -2.73 30.93 -10.68
CA LYS A 144 -4.14 31.37 -10.50
C LYS A 144 -5.00 30.29 -9.84
N LEU A 145 -4.69 29.02 -10.08
CA LEU A 145 -5.37 27.86 -9.47
C LEU A 145 -4.82 27.50 -8.08
N GLY A 146 -3.75 28.17 -7.61
CA GLY A 146 -3.11 27.86 -6.33
C GLY A 146 -2.26 26.58 -6.35
N VAL A 147 -1.81 26.15 -7.53
CA VAL A 147 -1.02 24.92 -7.74
C VAL A 147 0.44 25.28 -7.99
N ASN A 148 1.35 24.52 -7.37
CA ASN A 148 2.78 24.66 -7.61
C ASN A 148 3.12 24.25 -9.06
N PRO A 149 3.66 25.14 -9.91
CA PRO A 149 3.98 24.81 -11.29
C PRO A 149 5.06 23.74 -11.45
N ALA A 150 5.86 23.49 -10.40
CA ALA A 150 6.88 22.43 -10.40
C ALA A 150 6.35 21.08 -9.87
N GLY A 151 5.05 20.97 -9.57
CA GLY A 151 4.43 19.75 -9.07
C GLY A 151 4.40 19.64 -7.55
N ASN A 152 3.99 18.46 -7.07
CA ASN A 152 3.71 18.20 -5.66
C ASN A 152 4.86 17.51 -4.93
N ASP A 153 5.97 17.27 -5.62
CA ASP A 153 7.16 16.68 -5.00
C ASP A 153 7.69 17.61 -3.89
N VAL A 154 8.05 17.03 -2.75
CA VAL A 154 8.67 17.63 -1.56
C VAL A 154 9.89 18.47 -1.96
N LEU A 155 10.70 17.97 -2.90
CA LEU A 155 11.88 18.70 -3.40
C LEU A 155 11.53 20.07 -4.01
N TYR A 156 10.32 20.22 -4.56
CA TYR A 156 9.87 21.45 -5.22
C TYR A 156 8.92 22.30 -4.36
N GLN A 157 8.60 21.87 -3.13
CA GLN A 157 7.79 22.66 -2.21
C GLN A 157 8.59 23.76 -1.51
N GLU A 158 9.88 23.53 -1.25
CA GLU A 158 10.77 24.47 -0.56
C GLU A 158 12.08 24.70 -1.31
N PHE A 159 12.50 25.95 -1.41
CA PHE A 159 13.75 26.35 -2.05
C PHE A 159 14.71 26.94 -1.02
N SER A 160 15.98 26.51 -1.10
CA SER A 160 17.05 27.02 -0.24
C SER A 160 17.77 28.21 -0.90
N TYR A 161 17.69 29.37 -0.26
CA TYR A 161 18.41 30.60 -0.58
C TYR A 161 18.59 31.46 0.67
N GLU A 162 19.61 32.31 0.72
CA GLU A 162 19.97 33.14 1.89
C GLU A 162 20.18 32.33 3.19
N GLY A 163 20.64 31.07 3.05
CA GLY A 163 20.87 30.15 4.18
C GLY A 163 19.58 29.63 4.85
N LYS A 164 18.40 29.92 4.29
CA LYS A 164 17.10 29.46 4.80
C LYS A 164 16.29 28.75 3.71
N TYR A 165 15.32 27.95 4.15
CA TYR A 165 14.36 27.32 3.26
C TYR A 165 13.12 28.18 3.22
N HIS A 166 12.63 28.42 2.00
CA HIS A 166 11.45 29.23 1.75
C HIS A 166 10.47 28.43 0.90
N HIS A 167 9.21 28.43 1.31
CA HIS A 167 8.13 27.82 0.54
C HIS A 167 8.00 28.45 -0.84
N TRP A 168 7.65 27.65 -1.85
CA TRP A 168 7.56 28.05 -3.27
C TRP A 168 6.67 29.29 -3.49
N THR A 169 5.64 29.46 -2.66
CA THR A 169 4.72 30.62 -2.72
C THR A 169 5.43 31.96 -2.54
N LYS A 170 6.62 32.02 -1.92
CA LYS A 170 7.39 33.25 -1.76
C LYS A 170 8.05 33.74 -3.06
N ILE A 171 8.11 32.90 -4.10
CA ILE A 171 8.65 33.25 -5.43
C ILE A 171 7.62 34.01 -6.28
N PHE A 172 6.33 33.88 -5.98
CA PHE A 172 5.24 34.38 -6.80
C PHE A 172 4.50 35.55 -6.16
N ASP A 173 3.92 36.38 -7.02
CA ASP A 173 2.88 37.33 -6.65
C ASP A 173 1.53 36.82 -7.16
N PHE A 174 0.65 36.43 -6.23
CA PHE A 174 -0.65 35.85 -6.54
C PHE A 174 -1.67 36.89 -7.04
N ALA A 175 -1.45 38.19 -6.82
CA ALA A 175 -2.34 39.23 -7.34
C ALA A 175 -2.15 39.42 -8.85
N THR A 176 -0.91 39.36 -9.32
CA THR A 176 -0.55 39.53 -10.74
C THR A 176 -0.36 38.19 -11.48
N ALA A 177 -0.36 37.06 -10.76
CA ALA A 177 0.10 35.76 -11.24
C ALA A 177 1.54 35.82 -11.83
N GLY A 178 2.34 36.76 -11.31
CA GLY A 178 3.69 37.08 -11.79
C GLY A 178 4.80 36.57 -10.86
N TRP A 179 6.04 36.85 -11.23
CA TRP A 179 7.16 36.74 -10.29
C TRP A 179 7.09 37.85 -9.25
N LYS A 180 7.47 37.56 -8.02
CA LYS A 180 7.60 38.59 -6.99
C LYS A 180 8.72 39.59 -7.37
N PRO A 181 8.50 40.91 -7.29
CA PRO A 181 9.47 41.90 -7.76
C PRO A 181 10.77 41.94 -6.93
N ASP A 182 10.69 41.73 -5.62
CA ASP A 182 11.80 41.89 -4.68
C ASP A 182 12.59 40.60 -4.41
N LEU A 183 12.74 39.73 -5.41
CA LEU A 183 13.51 38.48 -5.25
C LEU A 183 15.00 38.74 -5.29
N CYS A 184 15.74 38.19 -4.32
CA CYS A 184 17.20 38.22 -4.31
C CYS A 184 17.80 37.37 -5.46
N ALA A 185 19.09 37.58 -5.77
CA ALA A 185 19.76 36.90 -6.88
C ALA A 185 19.78 35.37 -6.75
N GLU A 186 19.93 34.86 -5.52
CA GLU A 186 19.87 33.42 -5.25
C GLU A 186 18.47 32.84 -5.52
N ALA A 187 17.41 33.53 -5.09
CA ALA A 187 16.03 33.13 -5.35
C ALA A 187 15.70 33.16 -6.86
N GLN A 188 16.18 34.16 -7.59
CA GLN A 188 16.06 34.22 -9.05
C GLN A 188 16.78 33.05 -9.72
N THR A 189 17.96 32.67 -9.22
CA THR A 189 18.71 31.51 -9.72
C THR A 189 17.93 30.21 -9.48
N ARG A 190 17.35 30.01 -8.30
CA ARG A 190 16.51 28.83 -8.01
C ARG A 190 15.26 28.76 -8.88
N ARG A 191 14.60 29.89 -9.09
CA ARG A 191 13.46 30.02 -10.02
C ARG A 191 13.85 29.52 -11.42
N ASP A 192 14.98 29.97 -11.95
CA ASP A 192 15.37 29.70 -13.34
C ASP A 192 15.99 28.30 -13.53
N THR A 193 16.81 27.84 -12.59
CA THR A 193 17.55 26.57 -12.73
C THR A 193 16.82 25.35 -12.17
N THR A 194 15.84 25.55 -11.28
CA THR A 194 15.11 24.46 -10.61
C THR A 194 13.65 24.45 -11.01
N LEU A 195 12.90 25.52 -10.72
CA LEU A 195 11.45 25.58 -10.96
C LEU A 195 11.12 25.54 -12.46
N ARG A 196 11.72 26.42 -13.25
CA ARG A 196 11.47 26.46 -14.71
C ARG A 196 11.91 25.19 -15.43
N GLU A 197 13.04 24.60 -15.04
CA GLU A 197 13.49 23.33 -15.61
C GLU A 197 12.55 22.18 -15.27
N LYS A 198 11.97 22.16 -14.06
CA LYS A 198 10.93 21.19 -13.71
C LYS A 198 9.63 21.42 -14.50
N VAL A 199 9.18 22.66 -14.68
CA VAL A 199 8.02 22.97 -15.56
C VAL A 199 8.27 22.47 -16.99
N LYS A 200 9.48 22.64 -17.53
CA LYS A 200 9.86 22.11 -18.85
C LYS A 200 9.78 20.59 -18.90
N SER A 201 10.21 19.89 -17.84
CA SER A 201 10.03 18.44 -17.69
C SER A 201 8.55 18.07 -17.76
N GLU A 202 7.69 18.68 -16.95
CA GLU A 202 6.25 18.38 -16.89
C GLU A 202 5.56 18.58 -18.25
N VAL A 203 5.93 19.63 -18.97
CA VAL A 203 5.45 19.89 -20.32
C VAL A 203 5.88 18.76 -21.27
N CYS A 204 7.15 18.36 -21.26
CA CYS A 204 7.64 17.26 -22.10
C CYS A 204 7.02 15.92 -21.73
N ASP A 205 6.93 15.60 -20.44
CA ASP A 205 6.35 14.35 -19.92
C ASP A 205 4.88 14.22 -20.33
N THR A 206 4.12 15.32 -20.30
CA THR A 206 2.73 15.36 -20.77
C THR A 206 2.61 15.17 -22.28
N LEU A 207 3.48 15.82 -23.06
CA LEU A 207 3.41 15.78 -24.52
C LEU A 207 3.89 14.44 -25.11
N PHE A 208 4.99 13.89 -24.57
CA PHE A 208 5.65 12.67 -25.05
C PHE A 208 5.26 11.42 -24.27
N SER A 209 4.26 11.49 -23.39
CA SER A 209 3.78 10.32 -22.64
C SER A 209 3.43 9.17 -23.59
N ARG A 210 3.78 7.94 -23.22
CA ARG A 210 3.62 6.79 -24.10
C ARG A 210 2.16 6.37 -24.26
N LEU A 211 1.90 5.66 -25.35
CA LEU A 211 0.62 4.97 -25.60
C LEU A 211 -0.58 5.92 -25.47
N TYR A 212 -1.48 5.67 -24.53
CA TYR A 212 -2.76 6.34 -24.39
C TYR A 212 -2.67 7.80 -23.89
N PHE A 213 -1.57 8.18 -23.24
CA PHE A 213 -1.46 9.42 -22.47
C PHE A 213 -0.86 10.60 -23.24
N GLY A 214 -0.15 10.35 -24.34
CA GLY A 214 0.52 11.39 -25.13
C GLY A 214 -0.45 12.25 -25.92
N ILE A 215 -0.04 13.49 -26.22
CA ILE A 215 -0.89 14.48 -26.92
C ILE A 215 -1.31 14.00 -28.33
N GLU A 216 -0.41 13.34 -29.05
CA GLU A 216 -0.68 12.84 -30.40
C GLU A 216 -1.56 11.59 -30.40
N ALA A 217 -1.36 10.69 -29.43
CA ALA A 217 -2.20 9.51 -29.29
C ALA A 217 -3.62 9.84 -28.86
N SER A 218 -3.78 10.94 -28.12
CA SER A 218 -5.07 11.50 -27.71
C SER A 218 -5.75 12.32 -28.82
N GLY A 219 -5.10 12.54 -29.96
CA GLY A 219 -5.66 13.33 -31.07
C GLY A 219 -5.71 14.83 -30.81
N LEU A 220 -5.02 15.34 -29.79
CA LEU A 220 -5.07 16.74 -29.35
C LEU A 220 -4.07 17.63 -30.11
N GLY A 221 -3.00 17.04 -30.63
CA GLY A 221 -1.97 17.75 -31.37
C GLY A 221 -0.69 16.95 -31.49
N TYR A 222 0.32 17.48 -32.18
CA TYR A 222 1.63 16.81 -32.30
C TYR A 222 2.76 17.82 -32.38
N ILE A 223 3.97 17.35 -32.09
CA ILE A 223 5.14 18.20 -31.88
C ILE A 223 5.91 18.35 -33.20
N ARG A 224 6.43 19.55 -33.44
CA ARG A 224 7.18 19.92 -34.65
C ARG A 224 8.43 20.72 -34.31
N LEU A 225 9.39 20.74 -35.22
CA LEU A 225 10.56 21.61 -35.15
C LEU A 225 10.15 23.07 -35.39
N ASN A 226 10.72 24.01 -34.63
CA ASN A 226 10.53 25.44 -34.86
C ASN A 226 11.52 25.97 -35.92
N LEU A 227 11.41 25.49 -37.15
CA LEU A 227 12.24 25.92 -38.28
C LEU A 227 11.49 26.91 -39.19
N LEU A 228 12.24 27.79 -39.87
CA LEU A 228 11.67 28.66 -40.89
C LEU A 228 11.29 27.84 -42.14
N PRO A 229 10.19 28.16 -42.84
CA PRO A 229 9.78 27.42 -44.04
C PRO A 229 10.89 27.27 -45.09
N ASN A 230 11.67 28.33 -45.32
CA ASN A 230 12.78 28.32 -46.29
C ASN A 230 13.89 27.34 -45.89
N GLN A 231 14.13 27.15 -44.59
CA GLN A 231 15.12 26.20 -44.09
C GLN A 231 14.68 24.75 -44.34
N LEU A 232 13.41 24.44 -44.04
CA LEU A 232 12.82 23.14 -44.33
C LEU A 232 12.81 22.82 -45.83
N GLU A 233 12.49 23.80 -46.66
CA GLU A 233 12.49 23.65 -48.12
C GLU A 233 13.90 23.35 -48.66
N GLN A 234 14.93 24.06 -48.19
CA GLN A 234 16.31 23.80 -48.57
C GLN A 234 16.77 22.38 -48.20
N LEU A 235 16.45 21.91 -47.00
CA LEU A 235 16.79 20.56 -46.55
C LEU A 235 15.99 19.49 -47.29
N ALA A 236 14.72 19.74 -47.63
CA ALA A 236 13.90 18.82 -48.40
C ALA A 236 14.41 18.66 -49.85
N ILE A 237 14.86 19.76 -50.46
CA ILE A 237 15.48 19.74 -51.80
C ILE A 237 16.75 18.88 -51.79
N GLN A 238 17.58 18.96 -50.74
CA GLN A 238 18.78 18.11 -50.60
C GLN A 238 18.46 16.61 -50.58
N CYS A 239 17.25 16.22 -50.16
CA CYS A 239 16.80 14.84 -50.12
C CYS A 239 15.91 14.44 -51.31
N GLY A 240 15.68 15.33 -52.28
CA GLY A 240 14.83 15.03 -53.44
C GLY A 240 13.34 14.84 -53.12
N VAL A 241 12.84 15.41 -52.01
CA VAL A 241 11.43 15.28 -51.60
C VAL A 241 10.76 16.62 -51.36
N SER A 242 9.42 16.62 -51.30
CA SER A 242 8.67 17.82 -50.91
C SER A 242 8.90 18.18 -49.44
N SER A 243 8.84 19.48 -49.13
CA SER A 243 8.95 20.00 -47.75
C SER A 243 7.98 19.29 -46.79
N SER A 244 6.74 19.02 -47.22
CA SER A 244 5.73 18.31 -46.41
C SER A 244 6.11 16.87 -46.04
N VAL A 245 6.78 16.15 -46.95
CA VAL A 245 7.22 14.77 -46.71
C VAL A 245 8.39 14.77 -45.75
N PHE A 246 9.40 15.62 -46.00
CA PHE A 246 10.56 15.76 -45.13
C PHE A 246 10.17 16.17 -43.70
N GLU A 247 9.31 17.19 -43.57
CA GLU A 247 8.79 17.65 -42.28
C GLU A 247 8.04 16.52 -41.55
N SER A 248 7.24 15.71 -42.26
CA SER A 248 6.56 14.57 -41.64
C SER A 248 7.53 13.49 -41.11
N ILE A 249 8.70 13.32 -41.75
CA ILE A 249 9.76 12.42 -41.28
C ILE A 249 10.38 13.00 -40.01
N CYS A 250 10.68 14.31 -39.98
CA CYS A 250 11.17 15.02 -38.79
C CYS A 250 10.20 14.84 -37.61
N ASP A 251 8.90 15.07 -37.81
CA ASP A 251 7.86 14.91 -36.79
C ASP A 251 7.87 13.48 -36.21
N GLY A 252 8.05 12.46 -37.05
CA GLY A 252 8.14 11.07 -36.60
C GLY A 252 9.43 10.75 -35.85
N VAL A 253 10.56 11.36 -36.22
CA VAL A 253 11.81 11.26 -35.46
C VAL A 253 11.65 11.90 -34.08
N LEU A 254 11.04 13.08 -33.99
CA LEU A 254 10.76 13.74 -32.70
C LEU A 254 9.91 12.85 -31.78
N ARG A 255 8.87 12.21 -32.34
CA ARG A 255 8.02 11.27 -31.58
C ARG A 255 8.82 10.10 -31.02
N ILE A 256 9.74 9.52 -31.80
CA ILE A 256 10.58 8.39 -31.36
C ILE A 256 11.60 8.84 -30.29
N LEU A 257 12.21 10.03 -30.45
CA LEU A 257 13.11 10.60 -29.43
C LEU A 257 12.36 10.85 -28.11
N GLY A 258 11.12 11.31 -28.19
CA GLY A 258 10.19 11.41 -27.07
C GLY A 258 9.88 10.07 -26.40
N ASP A 259 9.56 9.03 -27.19
CA ASP A 259 9.34 7.67 -26.68
C ASP A 259 10.59 7.12 -25.95
N PHE A 260 11.79 7.60 -26.29
CA PHE A 260 13.05 7.28 -25.59
C PHE A 260 13.41 8.23 -24.44
N TYR A 261 12.51 9.14 -24.06
CA TYR A 261 12.73 10.11 -22.99
C TYR A 261 13.98 11.00 -23.23
N ARG A 262 14.33 11.28 -24.49
CA ARG A 262 15.48 12.12 -24.84
C ARG A 262 15.13 13.61 -24.80
N TYR A 263 14.75 14.10 -23.63
CA TYR A 263 14.48 15.50 -23.32
C TYR A 263 14.85 15.79 -21.85
N PRO A 264 15.01 17.07 -21.44
CA PRO A 264 15.28 17.42 -20.05
C PRO A 264 14.17 16.89 -19.14
N ARG A 265 14.52 15.98 -18.21
CA ARG A 265 13.60 15.41 -17.22
C ARG A 265 14.12 15.63 -15.80
N LYS A 266 13.22 15.90 -14.86
CA LYS A 266 13.57 16.21 -13.46
C LYS A 266 12.59 15.50 -12.48
N PRO A 267 13.08 14.63 -11.58
CA PRO A 267 14.44 14.09 -11.50
C PRO A 267 14.80 13.28 -12.75
N GLN A 268 16.09 13.17 -13.03
CA GLN A 268 16.60 12.41 -14.18
C GLN A 268 16.89 10.98 -13.70
N ASP A 269 16.01 10.03 -14.01
CA ASP A 269 16.13 8.64 -13.55
C ASP A 269 17.43 7.97 -14.03
N TYR A 270 17.89 8.31 -15.24
CA TYR A 270 19.12 7.80 -15.84
C TYR A 270 19.88 8.90 -16.59
N PRO A 271 21.22 8.94 -16.53
CA PRO A 271 22.00 9.88 -17.32
C PRO A 271 21.70 9.70 -18.82
N LEU A 272 21.53 10.82 -19.53
CA LEU A 272 21.36 10.79 -20.98
C LEU A 272 22.72 10.78 -21.65
N ASP A 273 23.04 9.69 -22.35
CA ASP A 273 24.25 9.62 -23.16
C ASP A 273 24.14 10.55 -24.37
N ASP A 274 25.22 11.27 -24.67
CA ASP A 274 25.35 12.09 -25.87
C ASP A 274 25.44 11.19 -27.11
N TRP A 275 24.45 11.30 -28.00
CA TRP A 275 24.54 10.71 -29.34
C TRP A 275 25.17 11.73 -30.27
N LYS A 276 26.44 11.53 -30.63
CA LYS A 276 27.21 12.48 -31.45
C LYS A 276 26.97 12.28 -32.94
N ASP A 277 26.55 11.08 -33.32
CA ASP A 277 26.11 10.75 -34.66
C ASP A 277 24.97 9.71 -34.67
N TRP A 278 24.51 9.32 -35.86
CA TRP A 278 23.43 8.35 -36.03
C TRP A 278 23.81 6.91 -35.64
N GLY A 279 25.09 6.58 -35.51
CA GLY A 279 25.61 5.29 -35.04
C GLY A 279 25.36 5.06 -33.56
N ASP A 280 25.42 6.11 -32.74
CA ASP A 280 25.11 6.04 -31.30
C ASP A 280 23.61 5.84 -31.02
N ALA A 281 22.75 6.26 -31.97
CA ALA A 281 21.30 6.20 -31.81
C ALA A 281 20.76 4.76 -31.75
N ARG A 282 19.74 4.50 -30.91
CA ARG A 282 19.13 3.16 -30.78
C ARG A 282 18.67 2.58 -32.11
N ALA A 283 18.78 1.25 -32.25
CA ALA A 283 18.46 0.52 -33.47
C ALA A 283 17.05 0.82 -34.03
N ASN A 284 16.04 0.95 -33.17
CA ASN A 284 14.69 1.30 -33.56
C ASN A 284 14.60 2.63 -34.34
N LEU A 285 15.31 3.69 -33.89
CA LEU A 285 15.31 4.98 -34.60
C LEU A 285 16.05 4.87 -35.94
N ARG A 286 17.20 4.18 -35.97
CA ARG A 286 17.95 3.95 -37.21
C ARG A 286 17.13 3.16 -38.24
N ASN A 287 16.43 2.12 -37.80
CA ASN A 287 15.56 1.30 -38.63
C ASN A 287 14.35 2.09 -39.16
N TYR A 288 13.77 2.98 -38.34
CA TYR A 288 12.72 3.89 -38.79
C TYR A 288 13.19 4.81 -39.91
N ILE A 289 14.36 5.44 -39.76
CA ILE A 289 14.93 6.32 -40.79
C ILE A 289 15.19 5.56 -42.09
N LYS A 290 15.77 4.36 -41.99
CA LYS A 290 16.00 3.47 -43.14
C LYS A 290 14.69 3.13 -43.85
N LYS A 291 13.64 2.76 -43.10
CA LYS A 291 12.32 2.45 -43.66
C LYS A 291 11.65 3.67 -44.31
N CYS A 292 11.82 4.86 -43.74
CA CYS A 292 11.35 6.10 -44.36
C CYS A 292 12.07 6.39 -45.69
N ALA A 293 13.39 6.17 -45.73
CA ALA A 293 14.19 6.31 -46.94
C ALA A 293 13.72 5.34 -48.05
N GLU A 294 13.55 4.06 -47.72
CA GLU A 294 13.02 3.03 -48.62
C GLU A 294 11.61 3.40 -49.13
N ASN A 295 10.70 3.82 -48.24
CA ASN A 295 9.31 4.11 -48.59
C ASN A 295 9.15 5.40 -49.41
N CYS A 296 10.02 6.40 -49.20
CA CYS A 296 9.97 7.67 -49.92
C CYS A 296 10.89 7.70 -51.16
N GLY A 297 11.65 6.64 -51.43
CA GLY A 297 12.60 6.59 -52.55
C GLY A 297 13.81 7.51 -52.37
N ILE A 298 14.25 7.75 -51.13
CA ILE A 298 15.35 8.67 -50.79
C ILE A 298 16.61 7.86 -50.48
N SER A 299 17.80 8.38 -50.81
CA SER A 299 19.06 7.82 -50.33
C SER A 299 19.23 8.04 -48.82
N GLU A 300 19.51 6.98 -48.06
CA GLU A 300 19.80 7.08 -46.63
C GLU A 300 21.01 8.00 -46.34
N GLN A 301 21.98 8.05 -47.27
CA GLN A 301 23.17 8.90 -47.16
C GLN A 301 22.86 10.39 -47.30
N GLU A 302 21.74 10.75 -47.94
CA GLU A 302 21.27 12.13 -48.09
C GLU A 302 20.29 12.51 -46.97
N LEU A 303 19.42 11.56 -46.57
CA LEU A 303 18.41 11.78 -45.53
C LEU A 303 19.02 12.01 -44.14
N LYS A 304 20.02 11.21 -43.75
CA LYS A 304 20.64 11.29 -42.42
C LYS A 304 21.30 12.65 -42.13
N PRO A 305 22.16 13.20 -43.02
CA PRO A 305 22.74 14.54 -42.81
C PRO A 305 21.68 15.65 -42.79
N ALA A 306 20.66 15.58 -43.65
CA ALA A 306 19.59 16.56 -43.67
C ALA A 306 18.76 16.53 -42.38
N LEU A 307 18.40 15.35 -41.87
CA LEU A 307 17.72 15.19 -40.57
C LEU A 307 18.58 15.70 -39.41
N TRP A 308 19.88 15.42 -39.43
CA TRP A 308 20.81 15.92 -38.43
C TRP A 308 20.88 17.45 -38.45
N SER A 309 20.97 18.04 -39.64
CA SER A 309 20.95 19.49 -39.82
C SER A 309 19.65 20.11 -39.34
N ALA A 310 18.50 19.50 -39.67
CA ALA A 310 17.18 19.96 -39.22
C ALA A 310 17.06 19.96 -37.70
N ILE A 311 17.45 18.86 -37.04
CA ILE A 311 17.25 18.66 -35.59
C ILE A 311 18.36 19.35 -34.78
N CYS A 312 19.62 19.03 -35.06
CA CYS A 312 20.75 19.44 -34.24
C CYS A 312 21.29 20.82 -34.62
N THR A 313 21.59 21.04 -35.91
CA THR A 313 22.27 22.26 -36.36
C THR A 313 21.34 23.48 -36.40
N GLN A 314 20.21 23.35 -37.08
CA GLN A 314 19.24 24.43 -37.27
C GLN A 314 18.17 24.44 -36.16
N GLY A 315 17.74 23.26 -35.71
CA GLY A 315 16.76 23.09 -34.64
C GLY A 315 17.31 23.25 -33.22
N GLN A 316 18.64 23.36 -33.06
CA GLN A 316 19.32 23.60 -31.78
C GLN A 316 19.05 22.53 -30.70
N HIS A 317 18.87 21.28 -31.13
CA HIS A 317 18.75 20.12 -30.26
C HIS A 317 20.10 19.40 -30.14
N HIS A 318 20.79 19.55 -29.01
CA HIS A 318 22.15 19.02 -28.88
C HIS A 318 22.13 17.51 -28.70
N HIS A 319 22.96 16.78 -29.46
CA HIS A 319 23.15 15.33 -29.33
C HIS A 319 21.83 14.51 -29.37
N LEU A 320 20.88 14.92 -30.21
CA LEU A 320 19.52 14.34 -30.28
C LEU A 320 18.79 14.35 -28.93
N ILE A 321 19.09 15.32 -28.06
CA ILE A 321 18.34 15.64 -26.86
C ILE A 321 17.45 16.84 -27.18
N LEU A 322 16.14 16.64 -27.06
CA LEU A 322 15.15 17.63 -27.43
C LEU A 322 15.12 18.77 -26.43
N ASN A 323 15.48 19.97 -26.88
CA ASN A 323 15.31 21.20 -26.12
C ASN A 323 13.90 21.78 -26.34
N PRO A 324 13.02 21.80 -25.32
CA PRO A 324 11.63 22.26 -25.46
C PRO A 324 11.50 23.72 -25.90
N ARG A 325 12.52 24.56 -25.67
CA ARG A 325 12.53 25.96 -26.12
C ARG A 325 12.45 26.11 -27.65
N HIS A 326 12.93 25.11 -28.39
CA HIS A 326 13.00 25.11 -29.86
C HIS A 326 11.96 24.21 -30.52
N LEU A 327 11.00 23.70 -29.74
CA LEU A 327 9.87 22.93 -30.24
C LEU A 327 8.62 23.79 -30.41
N SER A 328 7.70 23.32 -31.24
CA SER A 328 6.35 23.86 -31.38
C SER A 328 5.34 22.73 -31.35
N VAL A 329 4.09 23.03 -31.00
CA VAL A 329 2.99 22.06 -31.03
C VAL A 329 1.98 22.52 -32.07
N ARG A 330 1.62 21.64 -33.00
CA ARG A 330 0.46 21.84 -33.87
C ARG A 330 -0.78 21.31 -33.17
N VAL A 331 -1.71 22.20 -32.86
CA VAL A 331 -2.98 21.88 -32.20
C VAL A 331 -3.95 21.27 -33.22
N ALA A 332 -4.50 20.11 -32.88
CA ALA A 332 -5.45 19.41 -33.72
C ALA A 332 -6.91 19.83 -33.42
N VAL A 333 -7.77 19.74 -34.43
CA VAL A 333 -9.22 19.92 -34.33
C VAL A 333 -9.93 18.65 -34.81
N SER A 334 -11.22 18.51 -34.49
CA SER A 334 -12.01 17.30 -34.74
C SER A 334 -11.89 16.73 -36.17
N ASP A 335 -11.85 17.61 -37.18
CA ASP A 335 -11.79 17.21 -38.59
C ASP A 335 -10.37 16.90 -39.11
N ASP A 336 -9.33 17.05 -38.30
CA ASP A 336 -7.97 16.76 -38.74
C ASP A 336 -7.78 15.27 -39.05
N PRO A 337 -6.98 14.96 -40.09
CA PRO A 337 -6.78 13.59 -40.55
C PRO A 337 -5.90 12.77 -39.60
N VAL A 338 -6.27 11.50 -39.42
CA VAL A 338 -5.52 10.51 -38.62
C VAL A 338 -5.15 9.31 -39.49
N TRP A 339 -3.89 8.88 -39.37
CA TRP A 339 -3.37 7.65 -39.95
C TRP A 339 -3.19 6.59 -38.85
N GLN A 340 -4.11 5.64 -38.79
CA GLN A 340 -4.02 4.48 -37.91
C GLN A 340 -3.27 3.34 -38.60
N CYS A 341 -2.23 2.81 -37.95
CA CYS A 341 -1.48 1.66 -38.43
C CYS A 341 -2.36 0.40 -38.44
N GLY A 342 -2.40 -0.32 -39.57
CA GLY A 342 -3.19 -1.56 -39.68
C GLY A 342 -2.67 -2.75 -38.85
N PHE A 343 -1.39 -2.72 -38.46
CA PHE A 343 -0.76 -3.82 -37.69
C PHE A 343 -0.85 -3.58 -36.17
N CYS A 344 -0.27 -2.49 -35.66
CA CYS A 344 -0.22 -2.20 -34.22
C CYS A 344 -1.29 -1.22 -33.73
N GLN A 345 -2.19 -0.74 -34.60
CA GLN A 345 -3.28 0.19 -34.29
C GLN A 345 -2.85 1.57 -33.74
N ARG A 346 -1.54 1.89 -33.74
CA ARG A 346 -1.03 3.20 -33.32
C ARG A 346 -1.54 4.32 -34.23
N HIS A 347 -2.02 5.40 -33.62
CA HIS A 347 -2.51 6.60 -34.30
C HIS A 347 -1.38 7.60 -34.58
N HIS A 348 -1.42 8.21 -35.76
CA HIS A 348 -0.51 9.26 -36.19
C HIS A 348 -1.31 10.47 -36.72
N LEU A 349 -0.95 11.68 -36.28
CA LEU A 349 -1.56 12.93 -36.77
C LEU A 349 -0.80 13.55 -37.96
N HIS A 350 0.26 12.87 -38.38
CA HIS A 350 1.05 13.17 -39.56
C HIS A 350 1.43 11.85 -40.24
N ARG A 351 1.85 11.90 -41.51
CA ARG A 351 2.13 10.68 -42.29
C ARG A 351 3.41 9.96 -41.87
N ALA A 352 4.27 10.57 -41.03
CA ALA A 352 5.52 9.97 -40.53
C ALA A 352 6.38 9.30 -41.62
N GLY A 353 6.58 9.96 -42.77
CA GLY A 353 7.29 9.35 -43.91
C GLY A 353 6.62 8.12 -44.52
N GLY A 354 5.35 7.86 -44.20
CA GLY A 354 4.57 6.68 -44.57
C GLY A 354 4.88 5.43 -43.73
N VAL A 355 5.58 5.57 -42.60
CA VAL A 355 6.04 4.45 -41.77
C VAL A 355 5.56 4.64 -40.32
N CYS A 356 5.05 3.58 -39.71
CA CYS A 356 4.62 3.61 -38.31
C CYS A 356 5.83 3.75 -37.38
N THR A 357 5.84 4.76 -36.51
CA THR A 357 6.95 5.04 -35.56
C THR A 357 7.17 3.94 -34.50
N ASN A 358 6.18 3.04 -34.30
CA ASN A 358 6.29 1.92 -33.37
C ASN A 358 6.74 0.61 -34.03
N CYS A 359 5.89 0.03 -34.89
CA CYS A 359 6.13 -1.29 -35.49
C CYS A 359 6.80 -1.26 -36.88
N LEU A 360 7.10 -0.07 -37.43
CA LEU A 360 7.73 0.12 -38.75
C LEU A 360 6.92 -0.38 -39.95
N ALA A 361 5.66 -0.79 -39.76
CA ALA A 361 4.76 -1.14 -40.87
C ALA A 361 4.36 0.11 -41.69
N HIS A 362 3.97 -0.10 -42.95
CA HIS A 362 3.49 0.97 -43.82
C HIS A 362 2.20 1.58 -43.27
N LEU A 363 2.15 2.92 -43.24
CA LEU A 363 0.93 3.66 -42.94
C LEU A 363 0.05 3.80 -44.19
N PRO A 364 -1.29 3.85 -44.03
CA PRO A 364 -2.21 4.06 -45.13
C PRO A 364 -1.86 5.28 -45.99
N ALA A 365 -2.08 5.20 -47.30
CA ALA A 365 -1.80 6.32 -48.22
C ALA A 365 -2.73 7.53 -47.96
N LYS A 366 -3.98 7.27 -47.58
CA LYS A 366 -4.98 8.26 -47.17
C LYS A 366 -5.30 8.08 -45.68
N PRO A 367 -5.69 9.15 -44.97
CA PRO A 367 -6.14 9.01 -43.58
C PRO A 367 -7.36 8.09 -43.51
N ASN A 368 -7.42 7.26 -42.48
CA ASN A 368 -8.48 6.28 -42.24
C ASN A 368 -9.33 6.59 -41.01
N ARG A 369 -9.00 7.67 -40.28
CA ARG A 369 -9.77 8.22 -39.15
C ARG A 369 -9.65 9.74 -39.12
N LYS A 370 -10.42 10.37 -38.24
CA LYS A 370 -10.30 11.79 -37.85
C LYS A 370 -9.99 11.92 -36.37
N CYS A 371 -9.51 13.08 -35.93
CA CYS A 371 -9.24 13.33 -34.51
C CYS A 371 -10.50 13.21 -33.64
N GLY A 372 -11.67 13.60 -34.16
CA GLY A 372 -12.95 13.43 -33.47
C GLY A 372 -13.23 11.98 -33.04
N ASP A 373 -12.85 10.99 -33.86
CA ASP A 373 -13.02 9.56 -33.53
C ASP A 373 -12.17 9.12 -32.33
N LEU A 374 -11.09 9.86 -32.03
CA LEU A 374 -10.20 9.59 -30.90
C LEU A 374 -10.72 10.23 -29.61
N TYR A 375 -11.41 11.37 -29.71
CA TYR A 375 -11.93 12.10 -28.54
C TYR A 375 -12.95 11.29 -27.75
N ASP A 376 -13.81 10.52 -28.42
CA ASP A 376 -14.82 9.69 -27.77
C ASP A 376 -14.24 8.43 -27.09
N ARG A 377 -13.04 8.00 -27.49
CA ARG A 377 -12.40 6.77 -27.03
C ARG A 377 -11.24 7.00 -26.05
N ASN A 378 -10.84 8.26 -25.88
CA ASN A 378 -9.77 8.65 -24.98
C ASN A 378 -10.30 9.64 -23.94
N TYR A 379 -10.43 9.17 -22.70
CA TYR A 379 -10.89 9.93 -21.54
C TYR A 379 -10.19 11.29 -21.40
N PHE A 380 -8.87 11.35 -21.55
CA PHE A 380 -8.12 12.60 -21.41
C PHE A 380 -8.42 13.58 -22.55
N ALA A 381 -8.58 13.05 -23.77
CA ALA A 381 -9.01 13.86 -24.89
C ALA A 381 -10.44 14.38 -24.70
N THR A 382 -11.35 13.54 -24.20
CA THR A 382 -12.72 13.93 -23.89
C THR A 382 -12.76 15.06 -22.87
N GLN A 383 -12.02 14.96 -21.75
CA GLN A 383 -12.01 16.01 -20.72
C GLN A 383 -11.45 17.32 -21.26
N ALA A 384 -10.34 17.26 -22.00
CA ALA A 384 -9.70 18.43 -22.61
C ALA A 384 -10.57 19.09 -23.70
N VAL A 385 -11.32 18.31 -24.48
CA VAL A 385 -12.21 18.83 -25.55
C VAL A 385 -13.52 19.38 -25.00
N ASN A 386 -14.11 18.72 -24.00
CA ASN A 386 -15.36 19.14 -23.36
C ASN A 386 -15.21 20.38 -22.47
N LYS A 387 -14.01 20.99 -22.40
CA LYS A 387 -13.72 22.22 -21.68
C LYS A 387 -14.21 22.21 -20.23
N ARG A 388 -14.01 21.10 -19.51
CA ARG A 388 -14.19 21.14 -18.06
C ARG A 388 -13.27 22.23 -17.52
N GLN A 389 -13.79 23.15 -16.70
CA GLN A 389 -12.93 24.17 -16.11
C GLN A 389 -11.85 23.49 -15.25
N PRO A 390 -10.55 23.75 -15.52
CA PRO A 390 -9.46 23.22 -14.73
C PRO A 390 -9.66 23.56 -13.26
N LEU A 391 -9.61 22.56 -12.39
CA LEU A 391 -9.80 22.73 -10.95
C LEU A 391 -8.63 22.12 -10.20
N ARG A 392 -8.24 22.76 -9.10
CA ARG A 392 -7.28 22.19 -8.16
C ARG A 392 -7.97 21.14 -7.30
N LEU A 393 -7.28 20.04 -7.02
CA LEU A 393 -7.62 19.11 -5.93
C LEU A 393 -6.46 19.05 -4.94
N HIS A 394 -6.57 19.82 -3.86
CA HIS A 394 -5.65 19.74 -2.73
C HIS A 394 -6.17 18.67 -1.75
N CYS A 395 -5.42 17.58 -1.62
CA CYS A 395 -5.77 16.45 -0.79
C CYS A 395 -4.75 16.28 0.35
N GLU A 396 -5.23 16.26 1.59
CA GLU A 396 -4.39 16.05 2.76
C GLU A 396 -4.89 14.84 3.55
N GLU A 397 -4.00 14.16 4.27
CA GLU A 397 -4.42 13.14 5.22
C GLU A 397 -4.80 13.76 6.57
N LEU A 398 -5.72 13.12 7.30
CA LEU A 398 -6.01 13.45 8.68
C LEU A 398 -6.18 12.15 9.48
N THR A 399 -5.09 11.75 10.12
CA THR A 399 -4.99 10.54 10.95
C THR A 399 -4.38 10.88 12.30
N GLY A 400 -4.32 9.93 13.24
CA GLY A 400 -3.62 10.12 14.52
C GLY A 400 -2.14 10.46 14.39
N GLN A 401 -1.53 10.12 13.25
CA GLN A 401 -0.12 10.31 13.02
C GLN A 401 0.19 11.67 12.38
N THR A 402 -0.81 12.39 11.87
CA THR A 402 -0.67 13.72 11.28
C THR A 402 -0.02 14.71 12.25
N ASP A 403 1.01 15.44 11.77
CA ASP A 403 1.78 16.36 12.60
C ASP A 403 0.97 17.60 13.06
N ASP A 404 0.22 18.25 12.17
CA ASP A 404 -0.65 19.40 12.50
C ASP A 404 -2.12 19.16 12.14
N GLN A 405 -2.80 18.41 13.02
CA GLN A 405 -4.22 18.08 12.84
C GLN A 405 -5.13 19.31 12.91
N ALA A 406 -4.79 20.29 13.76
CA ALA A 406 -5.63 21.45 13.98
C ALA A 406 -5.61 22.41 12.79
N GLU A 407 -4.44 22.62 12.18
CA GLU A 407 -4.30 23.38 10.94
C GLU A 407 -5.09 22.75 9.80
N ARG A 408 -4.90 21.45 9.52
CA ARG A 408 -5.61 20.76 8.44
C ARG A 408 -7.14 20.82 8.58
N GLN A 409 -7.64 20.71 9.81
CA GLN A 409 -9.08 20.86 10.06
C GLN A 409 -9.59 22.27 9.76
N ARG A 410 -8.83 23.31 10.13
CA ARG A 410 -9.18 24.71 9.82
C ARG A 410 -9.16 24.94 8.31
N HIS A 411 -8.11 24.48 7.64
CA HIS A 411 -7.94 24.66 6.20
C HIS A 411 -9.01 23.93 5.38
N PHE A 412 -9.47 22.75 5.82
CA PHE A 412 -10.60 22.04 5.21
C PHE A 412 -11.95 22.73 5.43
N ARG A 413 -12.09 23.52 6.51
CA ARG A 413 -13.29 24.34 6.79
C ARG A 413 -13.23 25.72 6.12
N ASN A 414 -12.25 25.95 5.24
CA ASN A 414 -11.99 27.25 4.62
C ASN A 414 -11.66 28.36 5.64
N ILE A 415 -11.09 28.02 6.80
CA ILE A 415 -10.68 28.97 7.84
C ILE A 415 -9.16 29.16 7.75
N ILE A 416 -8.73 30.14 6.98
CA ILE A 416 -7.31 30.47 6.76
C ILE A 416 -6.97 31.73 7.55
N VAL A 417 -6.18 31.59 8.62
CA VAL A 417 -5.82 32.69 9.53
C VAL A 417 -4.33 32.65 9.83
N ASN A 418 -3.68 33.81 9.72
CA ASN A 418 -2.25 33.98 9.99
C ASN A 418 -2.02 34.51 11.42
N PHE A 419 -1.43 33.68 12.29
CA PHE A 419 -1.26 33.98 13.72
C PHE A 419 0.15 34.47 14.11
N GLY A 420 1.05 34.72 13.16
CA GLY A 420 2.41 35.22 13.43
C GLY A 420 3.40 34.20 14.01
N GLU A 421 2.92 33.19 14.73
CA GLU A 421 3.70 32.03 15.24
C GLU A 421 3.93 30.92 14.19
N GLN A 422 3.40 31.10 12.98
CA GLN A 422 3.41 30.12 11.90
C GLN A 422 4.71 30.20 11.09
N ASP A 423 5.09 29.09 10.46
CA ASP A 423 6.31 29.03 9.63
C ASP A 423 6.23 29.90 8.37
N ARG A 424 5.00 30.11 7.84
CA ARG A 424 4.73 31.03 6.74
C ARG A 424 3.32 31.61 6.80
N ASP A 425 3.11 32.67 6.04
CA ASP A 425 1.76 33.16 5.74
C ASP A 425 1.02 32.16 4.84
N PHE A 426 -0.22 31.86 5.22
CA PHE A 426 -1.15 31.08 4.44
C PHE A 426 -1.86 31.94 3.40
N ILE A 427 -2.06 31.36 2.22
CA ILE A 427 -2.68 31.94 1.04
C ILE A 427 -3.95 31.12 0.77
N PRO A 428 -5.16 31.70 0.85
CA PRO A 428 -6.40 30.93 0.75
C PRO A 428 -6.52 30.03 -0.50
N VAL A 429 -6.08 30.50 -1.67
CA VAL A 429 -6.14 29.70 -2.92
C VAL A 429 -5.19 28.50 -2.91
N VAL A 430 -4.11 28.54 -2.11
CA VAL A 430 -3.10 27.47 -2.02
C VAL A 430 -3.40 26.54 -0.84
N ASP A 431 -3.74 27.09 0.32
CA ASP A 431 -3.74 26.36 1.59
C ASP A 431 -5.09 25.72 1.95
N THR A 432 -6.19 26.17 1.33
CA THR A 432 -7.50 25.53 1.51
C THR A 432 -7.42 24.06 1.10
N ILE A 433 -8.02 23.15 1.87
CA ILE A 433 -8.00 21.71 1.58
C ILE A 433 -9.34 21.29 0.98
N ASP A 434 -9.31 20.65 -0.19
CA ASP A 434 -10.52 20.24 -0.92
C ASP A 434 -10.97 18.83 -0.49
N ILE A 435 -10.00 17.96 -0.19
CA ILE A 435 -10.21 16.55 0.14
C ILE A 435 -9.42 16.18 1.39
N LEU A 436 -10.06 15.51 2.34
CA LEU A 436 -9.37 14.84 3.45
C LEU A 436 -9.43 13.33 3.28
N SER A 437 -8.26 12.68 3.34
CA SER A 437 -8.13 11.24 3.43
C SER A 437 -7.98 10.82 4.89
N VAL A 438 -8.90 10.00 5.41
CA VAL A 438 -9.03 9.73 6.85
C VAL A 438 -9.26 8.25 7.14
N THR A 439 -8.96 7.84 8.37
CA THR A 439 -9.30 6.51 8.86
C THR A 439 -10.75 6.41 9.35
N THR A 440 -11.20 5.17 9.56
CA THR A 440 -12.55 4.81 10.03
C THR A 440 -12.94 5.52 11.33
N THR A 441 -11.98 5.66 12.24
CA THR A 441 -12.01 6.54 13.39
C THR A 441 -11.58 7.92 12.92
N MET A 442 -12.50 8.86 12.78
CA MET A 442 -12.10 10.26 12.91
C MET A 442 -11.56 10.38 14.34
N GLU A 443 -10.23 10.25 14.50
CA GLU A 443 -9.53 9.86 15.75
C GLU A 443 -9.78 10.79 16.95
N VAL A 444 -10.56 11.85 16.79
CA VAL A 444 -10.78 12.85 17.84
C VAL A 444 -12.27 13.19 18.03
N GLY A 445 -13.21 12.45 17.41
CA GLY A 445 -14.64 12.74 17.56
C GLY A 445 -15.06 14.13 17.04
N ILE A 446 -14.23 14.72 16.17
CA ILE A 446 -14.39 16.09 15.71
C ILE A 446 -15.47 16.18 14.65
N ASP A 447 -16.44 17.06 14.88
CA ASP A 447 -17.46 17.42 13.90
C ASP A 447 -16.89 18.34 12.83
N ILE A 448 -16.50 17.78 11.69
CA ILE A 448 -15.95 18.52 10.54
C ILE A 448 -17.06 19.19 9.70
N GLY A 449 -18.32 19.13 10.14
CA GLY A 449 -19.48 19.69 9.45
C GLY A 449 -20.18 18.69 8.52
N SER A 450 -21.10 19.18 7.68
CA SER A 450 -21.90 18.35 6.78
C SER A 450 -21.16 18.07 5.47
N LEU A 451 -20.80 16.81 5.25
CA LEU A 451 -20.08 16.38 4.05
C LEU A 451 -21.04 16.14 2.89
N MET A 452 -20.78 16.78 1.74
CA MET A 452 -21.54 16.56 0.51
C MET A 452 -21.21 15.23 -0.18
N ALA A 453 -19.95 14.78 -0.05
CA ALA A 453 -19.47 13.56 -0.68
C ALA A 453 -18.54 12.80 0.28
N VAL A 454 -18.83 11.51 0.42
CA VAL A 454 -18.03 10.53 1.15
C VAL A 454 -17.60 9.45 0.17
N VAL A 455 -16.30 9.22 0.07
CA VAL A 455 -15.73 8.14 -0.74
C VAL A 455 -15.13 7.11 0.20
N MET A 456 -15.32 5.82 -0.07
CA MET A 456 -14.64 4.73 0.61
C MET A 456 -13.65 4.12 -0.38
N ALA A 457 -12.38 4.11 -0.02
CA ALA A 457 -11.30 3.67 -0.91
C ALA A 457 -11.23 2.14 -1.11
N ASN A 458 -11.99 1.41 -0.31
CA ASN A 458 -12.20 -0.03 -0.35
C ASN A 458 -13.54 -0.35 0.34
N MET A 459 -14.04 -1.57 0.17
CA MET A 459 -15.21 -2.03 0.92
C MET A 459 -14.85 -2.17 2.41
N PRO A 460 -15.56 -1.50 3.34
CA PRO A 460 -15.31 -1.61 4.77
C PRO A 460 -15.47 -3.05 5.29
N PRO A 461 -14.77 -3.44 6.38
CA PRO A 461 -14.80 -4.81 6.90
C PRO A 461 -16.18 -5.30 7.31
N MET A 462 -16.96 -4.46 8.01
CA MET A 462 -18.30 -4.78 8.47
C MET A 462 -19.28 -3.63 8.14
N ARG A 463 -20.57 -3.95 8.11
CA ARG A 463 -21.65 -2.97 7.94
C ARG A 463 -21.56 -1.82 8.93
N PHE A 464 -21.24 -2.09 10.20
CA PHE A 464 -21.10 -1.03 11.21
C PHE A 464 -20.04 0.01 10.80
N ASN A 465 -18.90 -0.43 10.26
CA ASN A 465 -17.89 0.47 9.74
C ASN A 465 -18.41 1.25 8.52
N TYR A 466 -19.14 0.58 7.62
CA TYR A 466 -19.75 1.24 6.46
C TYR A 466 -20.73 2.33 6.89
N GLN A 467 -21.66 2.03 7.78
CA GLN A 467 -22.67 2.98 8.27
C GLN A 467 -22.04 4.14 9.03
N GLN A 468 -21.02 3.89 9.84
CA GLN A 468 -20.30 4.95 10.54
C GLN A 468 -19.62 5.93 9.59
N ARG A 469 -19.13 5.46 8.43
CA ARG A 469 -18.48 6.28 7.40
C ARG A 469 -19.51 6.97 6.51
N ALA A 470 -20.46 6.22 5.95
CA ALA A 470 -21.53 6.73 5.09
C ALA A 470 -22.42 7.75 5.81
N GLY A 471 -22.77 7.49 7.07
CA GLY A 471 -23.59 8.37 7.92
C GLY A 471 -22.92 9.69 8.32
N ARG A 472 -21.71 9.98 7.83
CA ARG A 472 -21.05 11.30 7.93
C ARG A 472 -21.51 12.24 6.82
N GLY A 473 -22.00 11.72 5.70
CA GLY A 473 -22.59 12.52 4.62
C GLY A 473 -24.00 13.02 4.95
N GLY A 474 -24.41 14.15 4.39
CA GLY A 474 -25.83 14.55 4.36
C GLY A 474 -26.45 15.00 5.69
N ARG A 475 -25.65 15.47 6.64
CA ARG A 475 -26.13 16.01 7.92
C ARG A 475 -26.63 17.46 7.78
N ARG A 476 -27.40 17.96 8.77
CA ARG A 476 -27.76 19.38 8.93
C ARG A 476 -28.54 20.02 7.76
N GLY A 477 -29.45 19.27 7.15
CA GLY A 477 -30.39 19.82 6.15
C GLY A 477 -29.80 20.00 4.74
N GLN A 478 -28.66 19.35 4.42
CA GLN A 478 -28.19 19.25 3.03
C GLN A 478 -29.20 18.46 2.18
N ALA A 479 -29.57 19.01 1.02
CA ALA A 479 -30.57 18.41 0.13
C ALA A 479 -30.10 17.11 -0.54
N PHE A 480 -28.78 16.90 -0.67
CA PHE A 480 -28.20 15.70 -1.26
C PHE A 480 -26.83 15.40 -0.65
N ALA A 481 -26.50 14.12 -0.55
CA ALA A 481 -25.17 13.63 -0.25
C ALA A 481 -24.87 12.39 -1.10
N ILE A 482 -23.62 12.26 -1.55
CA ILE A 482 -23.16 11.14 -2.36
C ILE A 482 -22.23 10.28 -1.50
N VAL A 483 -22.50 8.97 -1.50
CA VAL A 483 -21.63 7.96 -0.92
C VAL A 483 -21.14 7.08 -2.06
N LEU A 484 -19.82 7.04 -2.28
CA LEU A 484 -19.19 6.21 -3.30
C LEU A 484 -18.28 5.19 -2.62
N THR A 485 -18.41 3.92 -2.97
CA THR A 485 -17.52 2.86 -2.47
C THR A 485 -16.78 2.24 -3.63
N LEU A 486 -15.44 2.29 -3.58
CA LEU A 486 -14.58 1.67 -4.58
C LEU A 486 -14.30 0.23 -4.16
N CYS A 487 -14.80 -0.74 -4.92
CA CYS A 487 -14.49 -2.16 -4.71
C CYS A 487 -13.26 -2.57 -5.53
N ARG A 488 -12.23 -3.09 -4.85
CA ARG A 488 -11.01 -3.61 -5.49
C ARG A 488 -11.21 -5.10 -5.87
N GLY A 489 -10.27 -5.70 -6.60
CA GLY A 489 -10.28 -7.13 -6.95
C GLY A 489 -9.95 -8.08 -5.78
N ARG A 490 -10.38 -7.74 -4.56
CA ARG A 490 -10.24 -8.56 -3.35
C ARG A 490 -11.52 -9.37 -3.16
N SER A 491 -11.43 -10.57 -2.59
CA SER A 491 -12.60 -11.44 -2.35
C SER A 491 -13.72 -10.74 -1.58
N HIS A 492 -13.38 -9.91 -0.59
CA HIS A 492 -14.34 -9.15 0.23
C HIS A 492 -15.08 -8.09 -0.58
N ASP A 493 -14.31 -7.25 -1.25
CA ASP A 493 -14.82 -6.18 -2.11
C ASP A 493 -15.71 -6.74 -3.22
N GLU A 494 -15.32 -7.86 -3.84
CA GLU A 494 -16.09 -8.50 -4.91
C GLU A 494 -17.42 -9.08 -4.42
N PHE A 495 -17.44 -9.72 -3.25
CA PHE A 495 -18.66 -10.26 -2.66
C PHE A 495 -19.70 -9.16 -2.43
N TYR A 496 -19.33 -8.08 -1.74
CA TYR A 496 -20.25 -6.98 -1.45
C TYR A 496 -20.54 -6.10 -2.67
N TYR A 497 -19.69 -6.11 -3.70
CA TYR A 497 -20.02 -5.51 -4.99
C TYR A 497 -21.19 -6.24 -5.68
N ARG A 498 -21.23 -7.58 -5.57
CA ARG A 498 -22.32 -8.41 -6.08
C ARG A 498 -23.56 -8.40 -5.18
N HIS A 499 -23.39 -8.15 -3.88
CA HIS A 499 -24.43 -8.15 -2.84
C HIS A 499 -24.47 -6.85 -2.00
N PRO A 500 -24.74 -5.68 -2.62
CA PRO A 500 -24.71 -4.39 -1.92
C PRO A 500 -25.76 -4.28 -0.80
N GLU A 501 -26.84 -5.05 -0.85
CA GLU A 501 -27.88 -5.12 0.19
C GLU A 501 -27.34 -5.62 1.53
N LYS A 502 -26.33 -6.49 1.55
CA LYS A 502 -25.77 -7.05 2.79
C LYS A 502 -25.03 -5.99 3.61
N ILE A 503 -24.16 -5.20 2.97
CA ILE A 503 -23.41 -4.15 3.68
C ILE A 503 -24.29 -2.95 4.10
N THR A 504 -25.42 -2.73 3.42
CA THR A 504 -26.31 -1.59 3.68
C THR A 504 -27.48 -1.94 4.61
N GLY A 505 -28.03 -3.16 4.50
CA GLY A 505 -29.30 -3.56 5.09
C GLY A 505 -29.24 -4.54 6.26
N ASP A 506 -28.16 -5.32 6.41
CA ASP A 506 -28.11 -6.40 7.43
C ASP A 506 -28.24 -5.88 8.88
N PRO A 507 -28.77 -6.67 9.84
CA PRO A 507 -28.85 -6.24 11.23
C PRO A 507 -27.43 -5.99 11.81
N PRO A 508 -27.21 -4.90 12.58
CA PRO A 508 -25.92 -4.70 13.23
C PRO A 508 -25.72 -5.75 14.35
N PRO A 509 -24.47 -6.16 14.63
CA PRO A 509 -24.18 -7.00 15.78
C PRO A 509 -24.57 -6.27 17.08
N VAL A 510 -25.08 -7.01 18.05
CA VAL A 510 -25.48 -6.47 19.35
C VAL A 510 -24.21 -6.22 20.17
N PRO A 511 -23.99 -5.02 20.75
CA PRO A 511 -22.84 -4.79 21.61
C PRO A 511 -23.01 -5.55 22.93
N PHE A 512 -21.96 -6.20 23.39
CA PHE A 512 -21.96 -6.99 24.63
C PHE A 512 -20.63 -6.77 25.40
N LEU A 513 -20.59 -7.23 26.65
CA LEU A 513 -19.39 -7.20 27.51
C LEU A 513 -19.21 -8.58 28.16
N ALA A 514 -18.04 -9.19 27.99
CA ALA A 514 -17.70 -10.45 28.64
C ALA A 514 -17.36 -10.23 30.12
N MET A 515 -18.35 -10.42 31.01
CA MET A 515 -18.20 -10.13 32.44
C MET A 515 -17.76 -11.34 33.29
N SER A 516 -17.85 -12.57 32.76
CA SER A 516 -17.65 -13.81 33.53
C SER A 516 -16.23 -14.39 33.45
N GLN A 517 -15.25 -13.65 32.92
CA GLN A 517 -13.87 -14.13 32.77
C GLN A 517 -13.07 -13.91 34.06
N VAL A 518 -12.61 -15.00 34.68
CA VAL A 518 -11.93 -14.97 35.99
C VAL A 518 -10.60 -14.24 35.90
N GLU A 519 -9.86 -14.42 34.81
CA GLU A 519 -8.54 -13.81 34.56
C GLU A 519 -8.64 -12.29 34.48
N MET A 520 -9.71 -11.76 33.87
CA MET A 520 -9.95 -10.31 33.80
C MET A 520 -10.21 -9.75 35.21
N ALA A 521 -11.03 -10.44 36.01
CA ALA A 521 -11.32 -10.06 37.39
C ALA A 521 -10.06 -10.13 38.28
N GLN A 522 -9.26 -11.20 38.16
CA GLN A 522 -8.00 -11.36 38.88
C GLN A 522 -7.02 -10.22 38.61
N ARG A 523 -6.85 -9.81 37.34
CA ARG A 523 -5.92 -8.71 36.99
C ARG A 523 -6.39 -7.36 37.52
N LEU A 524 -7.69 -7.08 37.49
CA LEU A 524 -8.26 -5.85 38.07
C LEU A 524 -8.09 -5.85 39.59
N LEU A 525 -8.36 -6.99 40.24
CA LEU A 525 -8.13 -7.20 41.66
C LEU A 525 -6.67 -6.96 42.03
N THR A 526 -5.74 -7.60 41.31
CA THR A 526 -4.31 -7.43 41.52
C THR A 526 -3.89 -5.97 41.37
N LYS A 527 -4.31 -5.30 40.30
CA LYS A 527 -3.93 -3.90 40.06
C LYS A 527 -4.36 -2.99 41.22
N GLU A 528 -5.59 -3.11 41.67
CA GLU A 528 -6.10 -2.26 42.76
C GLU A 528 -5.52 -2.65 44.12
N CYS A 529 -5.38 -3.95 44.42
CA CYS A 529 -4.73 -4.43 45.64
C CYS A 529 -3.28 -3.96 45.72
N LEU A 530 -2.49 -4.09 44.64
CA LEU A 530 -1.11 -3.62 44.62
C LEU A 530 -1.02 -2.10 44.70
N ARG A 531 -1.89 -1.36 44.00
CA ARG A 531 -1.94 0.10 44.15
C ARG A 531 -2.11 0.52 45.60
N ARG A 532 -3.04 -0.11 46.34
CA ARG A 532 -3.24 0.18 47.78
C ARG A 532 -2.09 -0.34 48.65
N ALA A 533 -1.56 -1.53 48.39
CA ALA A 533 -0.48 -2.13 49.15
C ALA A 533 0.83 -1.33 49.06
N PHE A 534 1.20 -0.87 47.85
CA PHE A 534 2.41 -0.09 47.63
C PHE A 534 2.30 1.34 48.18
N ILE A 535 1.11 1.95 48.13
CA ILE A 535 0.82 3.20 48.86
C ILE A 535 1.00 3.00 50.37
N ALA A 536 0.46 1.91 50.92
CA ALA A 536 0.59 1.58 52.35
C ALA A 536 2.04 1.27 52.77
N ALA A 537 2.84 0.71 51.86
CA ALA A 537 4.28 0.48 52.04
C ALA A 537 5.14 1.75 51.83
N GLY A 538 4.50 2.92 51.61
CA GLY A 538 5.16 4.22 51.53
C GLY A 538 5.94 4.47 50.24
N VAL A 539 5.65 3.73 49.15
CA VAL A 539 6.30 3.95 47.85
C VAL A 539 5.74 5.20 47.19
N ASN A 540 6.62 6.13 46.82
CA ASN A 540 6.24 7.39 46.19
C ASN A 540 6.73 7.48 44.73
N CYS A 541 6.03 8.29 43.93
CA CYS A 541 6.30 8.47 42.50
C CYS A 541 7.71 9.02 42.15
N TRP A 542 8.39 9.65 43.11
CA TRP A 542 9.74 10.23 42.95
C TRP A 542 10.87 9.28 43.37
N GLU A 543 10.59 8.06 43.83
CA GLU A 543 11.62 7.05 44.14
C GLU A 543 12.25 6.42 42.88
N VAL A 544 11.75 6.76 41.69
CA VAL A 544 12.25 6.29 40.40
C VAL A 544 12.88 7.47 39.65
N GLU A 545 14.18 7.39 39.34
CA GLU A 545 14.90 8.46 38.62
C GLU A 545 14.48 8.59 37.14
N LYS A 546 13.85 7.55 36.58
CA LYS A 546 13.26 7.50 35.22
C LYS A 546 11.79 7.92 35.21
N LYS A 547 11.20 8.11 34.02
CA LYS A 547 9.75 8.36 33.85
C LYS A 547 8.90 7.36 34.66
N PRO A 548 7.75 7.78 35.22
CA PRO A 548 6.85 6.88 35.96
C PRO A 548 6.39 5.72 35.07
N ASP A 549 6.37 4.53 35.66
CA ASP A 549 5.94 3.29 35.01
C ASP A 549 4.45 3.38 34.65
N SER A 550 4.12 3.19 33.37
CA SER A 550 2.74 3.30 32.87
C SER A 550 1.77 2.28 33.45
N HIS A 551 2.28 1.18 34.01
CA HIS A 551 1.47 0.12 34.61
C HIS A 551 1.16 0.35 36.10
N GLY A 552 1.94 1.19 36.79
CA GLY A 552 1.71 1.55 38.19
C GLY A 552 2.98 1.95 38.95
N GLU A 553 2.81 2.69 40.06
CA GLU A 553 3.92 3.20 40.88
C GLU A 553 4.36 2.18 41.94
N PHE A 554 5.02 1.09 41.51
CA PHE A 554 5.46 0.00 42.41
C PHE A 554 6.96 0.01 42.72
N GLY A 555 7.70 1.00 42.19
CA GLY A 555 9.17 1.09 42.29
C GLY A 555 9.90 0.20 41.28
N THR A 556 11.22 0.08 41.41
CA THR A 556 12.07 -0.74 40.53
C THR A 556 12.19 -2.17 41.02
N VAL A 557 12.51 -3.10 40.12
CA VAL A 557 12.74 -4.49 40.51
C VAL A 557 13.97 -4.64 41.40
N GLN A 558 14.99 -3.78 41.21
CA GLN A 558 16.14 -3.74 42.10
C GLN A 558 15.72 -3.41 43.54
N ASN A 559 14.94 -2.34 43.73
CA ASN A 559 14.44 -1.96 45.04
C ASN A 559 13.56 -3.06 45.66
N TRP A 560 12.74 -3.75 44.86
CA TRP A 560 11.96 -4.91 45.33
C TRP A 560 12.85 -6.07 45.81
N LYS A 561 13.96 -6.33 45.12
CA LYS A 561 14.90 -7.41 45.48
C LYS A 561 15.73 -7.09 46.72
N GLU A 562 16.12 -5.83 46.87
CA GLU A 562 17.02 -5.35 47.91
C GLU A 562 16.29 -4.91 49.20
N THR A 563 15.01 -4.55 49.13
CA THR A 563 14.23 -4.03 50.29
C THR A 563 13.35 -5.10 50.91
N GLU A 564 13.89 -5.89 51.85
CA GLU A 564 13.13 -6.94 52.55
C GLU A 564 11.93 -6.39 53.33
N GLU A 565 12.08 -5.22 53.96
CA GLU A 565 11.00 -4.58 54.72
C GLU A 565 9.78 -4.26 53.84
N ARG A 566 10.01 -3.80 52.61
CA ARG A 566 8.95 -3.48 51.65
C ARG A 566 8.21 -4.75 51.20
N ARG A 567 8.94 -5.85 50.95
CA ARG A 567 8.34 -7.14 50.61
C ARG A 567 7.43 -7.64 51.73
N GLU A 568 7.89 -7.57 52.97
CA GLU A 568 7.10 -8.03 54.12
C GLU A 568 5.88 -7.12 54.38
N GLN A 569 6.00 -5.80 54.20
CA GLN A 569 4.87 -4.87 54.29
C GLN A 569 3.78 -5.21 53.25
N VAL A 570 4.16 -5.44 51.99
CA VAL A 570 3.21 -5.82 50.93
C VAL A 570 2.60 -7.21 51.20
N ARG A 571 3.41 -8.19 51.61
CA ARG A 571 2.93 -9.53 51.97
C ARG A 571 1.91 -9.49 53.10
N ARG A 572 2.21 -8.76 54.17
CA ARG A 572 1.33 -8.58 55.32
C ARG A 572 0.05 -7.86 54.92
N TRP A 573 0.13 -6.82 54.08
CA TRP A 573 -1.04 -6.10 53.61
C TRP A 573 -1.98 -7.01 52.81
N LEU A 574 -1.45 -7.77 51.84
CA LEU A 574 -2.23 -8.73 51.06
C LEU A 574 -2.87 -9.80 51.96
N GLY A 575 -2.14 -10.32 52.94
CA GLY A 575 -2.63 -11.36 53.85
C GLY A 575 -3.72 -10.89 54.83
N THR A 576 -3.66 -9.64 55.31
CA THR A 576 -4.45 -9.21 56.49
C THR A 576 -5.40 -8.03 56.27
N SER A 577 -5.26 -7.26 55.18
CA SER A 577 -6.07 -6.06 54.96
C SER A 577 -7.54 -6.39 54.69
N CYS A 578 -8.45 -5.57 55.23
CA CYS A 578 -9.88 -5.61 54.91
C CYS A 578 -10.17 -5.07 53.49
N ASP A 579 -9.28 -4.24 52.96
CA ASP A 579 -9.41 -3.63 51.63
C ASP A 579 -9.44 -4.68 50.52
N VAL A 580 -8.71 -5.79 50.67
CA VAL A 580 -8.75 -6.90 49.69
C VAL A 580 -10.18 -7.40 49.51
N THR A 581 -10.90 -7.61 50.62
CA THR A 581 -12.29 -8.05 50.59
C THR A 581 -13.23 -6.95 50.05
N GLU A 582 -12.96 -5.68 50.34
CA GLU A 582 -13.70 -4.54 49.77
C GLU A 582 -13.57 -4.47 48.24
N VAL A 583 -12.35 -4.63 47.72
CA VAL A 583 -12.06 -4.62 46.28
C VAL A 583 -12.77 -5.79 45.59
N ILE A 584 -12.71 -7.00 46.16
CA ILE A 584 -13.41 -8.18 45.62
C ILE A 584 -14.92 -7.93 45.57
N ASN A 585 -15.52 -7.45 46.66
CA ASN A 585 -16.95 -7.16 46.70
C ASN A 585 -17.36 -6.12 45.67
N SER A 586 -16.51 -5.12 45.41
CA SER A 586 -16.74 -4.07 44.42
C SER A 586 -16.65 -4.61 42.99
N LEU A 587 -15.67 -5.49 42.71
CA LEU A 587 -15.47 -6.10 41.39
C LEU A 587 -16.60 -7.07 41.02
N LEU A 588 -17.19 -7.74 42.00
CA LEU A 588 -18.24 -8.75 41.76
C LEU A 588 -19.66 -8.15 41.67
N VAL A 589 -19.83 -6.83 41.77
CA VAL A 589 -21.15 -6.19 41.64
C VAL A 589 -21.68 -6.36 40.21
N GLY A 590 -22.76 -7.13 40.06
CA GLY A 590 -23.38 -7.40 38.76
C GLY A 590 -22.61 -8.39 37.89
N VAL A 591 -21.62 -9.09 38.46
CA VAL A 591 -20.85 -10.15 37.78
C VAL A 591 -21.32 -11.51 38.28
N ALA A 592 -21.73 -12.38 37.36
CA ALA A 592 -22.13 -13.75 37.65
C ALA A 592 -21.05 -14.75 37.20
N GLY A 593 -20.96 -15.89 37.88
CA GLY A 593 -20.10 -17.01 37.47
C GLY A 593 -18.66 -16.98 37.97
N ILE A 594 -18.25 -15.96 38.73
CA ILE A 594 -16.92 -15.87 39.35
C ILE A 594 -17.02 -16.19 40.84
N ASP A 595 -16.21 -17.14 41.31
CA ASP A 595 -16.16 -17.52 42.72
C ASP A 595 -15.36 -16.49 43.55
N ARG A 596 -16.02 -15.94 44.57
CA ARG A 596 -15.42 -14.99 45.51
C ARG A 596 -14.28 -15.63 46.31
N ASP A 597 -14.46 -16.86 46.77
CA ASP A 597 -13.48 -17.52 47.64
C ASP A 597 -12.19 -17.83 46.87
N HIS A 598 -12.33 -18.18 45.59
CA HIS A 598 -11.21 -18.30 44.67
C HIS A 598 -10.41 -16.99 44.53
N LEU A 599 -11.06 -15.85 44.30
CA LEU A 599 -10.37 -14.55 44.20
C LEU A 599 -9.69 -14.15 45.51
N GLU A 600 -10.33 -14.43 46.64
CA GLU A 600 -9.78 -14.12 47.96
C GLU A 600 -8.55 -14.99 48.26
N LYS A 601 -8.61 -16.29 47.93
CA LYS A 601 -7.45 -17.18 48.02
C LYS A 601 -6.29 -16.68 47.15
N TYR A 602 -6.57 -16.36 45.88
CA TYR A 602 -5.57 -15.85 44.94
C TYR A 602 -4.87 -14.59 45.46
N ALA A 603 -5.63 -13.58 45.90
CA ALA A 603 -5.06 -12.32 46.37
C ALA A 603 -4.26 -12.47 47.68
N ARG A 604 -4.72 -13.31 48.61
CA ARG A 604 -4.12 -13.46 49.95
C ARG A 604 -2.97 -14.46 50.01
N GLN A 605 -2.97 -15.48 49.16
CA GLN A 605 -2.02 -16.60 49.23
C GLN A 605 -1.09 -16.65 48.01
N ASP A 606 -1.63 -16.56 46.80
CA ASP A 606 -0.87 -16.86 45.58
C ASP A 606 -0.17 -15.62 44.98
N LEU A 607 -0.78 -14.44 45.11
CA LEU A 607 -0.34 -13.21 44.42
C LEU A 607 1.09 -12.79 44.80
N PHE A 608 1.48 -12.92 46.08
CA PHE A 608 2.82 -12.53 46.52
C PHE A 608 3.91 -13.41 45.90
N ASP A 609 3.67 -14.71 45.81
CA ASP A 609 4.62 -15.66 45.22
C ASP A 609 4.75 -15.41 43.71
N LYS A 610 3.61 -15.19 43.02
CA LYS A 610 3.62 -14.80 41.60
C LYS A 610 4.41 -13.51 41.34
N ILE A 611 4.31 -12.50 42.22
CA ILE A 611 5.11 -11.27 42.11
C ILE A 611 6.61 -11.57 42.20
N ASN A 612 7.02 -12.43 43.13
CA ASN A 612 8.42 -12.81 43.29
C ASN A 612 8.94 -13.65 42.11
N GLU A 613 8.13 -14.56 41.57
CA GLU A 613 8.46 -15.31 40.37
C GLU A 613 8.70 -14.37 39.19
N CYS A 614 7.78 -13.44 38.92
CA CYS A 614 7.95 -12.45 37.85
C CYS A 614 9.16 -11.55 38.08
N ALA A 615 9.37 -11.04 39.29
CA ALA A 615 10.51 -10.17 39.59
C ALA A 615 11.88 -10.87 39.38
N ASN A 616 11.92 -12.20 39.55
CA ASN A 616 13.12 -13.01 39.38
C ASN A 616 13.25 -13.65 37.99
N ASN A 617 12.23 -13.52 37.14
CA ASN A 617 12.27 -14.04 35.78
C ASN A 617 13.25 -13.22 34.93
N LEU A 618 14.36 -13.84 34.54
CA LEU A 618 15.43 -13.25 33.73
C LEU A 618 14.98 -12.94 32.29
N GLU A 619 13.84 -13.45 31.85
CA GLU A 619 13.31 -13.21 30.51
C GLU A 619 12.45 -11.94 30.41
N LEU A 620 12.05 -11.35 31.56
CA LEU A 620 11.27 -10.12 31.59
C LEU A 620 12.21 -8.92 31.73
N THR A 621 12.14 -7.99 30.80
CA THR A 621 13.18 -6.94 30.62
C THR A 621 12.85 -5.62 31.29
N GLY A 622 11.61 -5.42 31.75
CA GLY A 622 11.21 -4.17 32.43
C GLY A 622 12.02 -3.85 33.70
N ASP A 623 12.52 -2.61 33.77
CA ASP A 623 13.22 -2.08 34.96
C ASP A 623 12.24 -1.78 36.10
N GLY A 624 11.02 -1.35 35.74
CA GLY A 624 9.91 -1.09 36.64
C GLY A 624 9.25 -2.39 37.10
N LEU A 625 8.89 -2.47 38.39
CA LEU A 625 8.21 -3.65 38.91
C LEU A 625 6.83 -3.82 38.27
N ALA A 626 6.09 -2.72 38.02
CA ALA A 626 4.75 -2.82 37.43
C ALA A 626 4.82 -3.24 35.96
N GLU A 627 5.75 -2.71 35.18
CA GLU A 627 6.03 -3.14 33.82
C GLU A 627 6.37 -4.63 33.77
N ARG A 628 7.27 -5.09 34.64
CA ARG A 628 7.65 -6.52 34.70
C ARG A 628 6.47 -7.42 35.08
N LEU A 629 5.61 -6.99 36.00
CA LEU A 629 4.38 -7.70 36.36
C LEU A 629 3.34 -7.70 35.22
N ALA A 630 3.31 -6.64 34.41
CA ALA A 630 2.48 -6.59 33.21
C ALA A 630 3.02 -7.50 32.10
N GLU A 631 4.34 -7.54 31.86
CA GLU A 631 4.97 -8.50 30.93
C GLU A 631 4.78 -9.96 31.38
N GLY A 632 4.72 -10.18 32.70
CA GLY A 632 4.55 -11.49 33.33
C GLY A 632 3.12 -11.98 33.50
N GLY A 633 2.10 -11.30 32.96
CA GLY A 633 0.72 -11.81 33.03
C GLY A 633 -0.13 -11.34 34.22
N ILE A 634 0.50 -10.73 35.22
CA ILE A 634 -0.12 -10.42 36.52
C ILE A 634 -0.95 -9.14 36.46
N LEU A 635 -0.52 -8.15 35.68
CA LEU A 635 -1.24 -6.89 35.46
C LEU A 635 -1.81 -6.81 34.03
N PRO A 636 -2.83 -5.98 33.80
CA PRO A 636 -3.29 -5.66 32.45
C PRO A 636 -2.14 -5.03 31.63
N MET A 637 -1.82 -5.64 30.49
CA MET A 637 -0.84 -5.11 29.53
C MET A 637 -1.52 -4.27 28.43
N TYR A 638 -2.71 -4.66 28.00
CA TYR A 638 -3.45 -4.03 26.91
C TYR A 638 -3.92 -2.61 27.25
N GLY A 639 -3.86 -1.70 26.27
CA GLY A 639 -4.21 -0.29 26.42
C GLY A 639 -3.11 0.60 27.00
N MET A 640 -1.96 0.04 27.38
CA MET A 640 -0.77 0.78 27.81
C MET A 640 0.32 0.72 26.72
N PRO A 641 1.13 1.78 26.55
CA PRO A 641 2.06 1.90 25.43
C PRO A 641 3.37 1.10 25.61
N SER A 642 3.34 -0.08 26.24
CA SER A 642 4.56 -0.89 26.51
C SER A 642 5.05 -1.69 25.31
N ARG A 643 4.14 -2.15 24.44
CA ARG A 643 4.47 -2.84 23.18
C ARG A 643 4.56 -1.89 21.98
N VAL A 644 4.40 -0.59 22.18
CA VAL A 644 4.50 0.39 21.10
C VAL A 644 5.97 0.58 20.71
N ARG A 645 6.24 0.66 19.41
CA ARG A 645 7.56 0.94 18.85
C ARG A 645 7.47 2.14 17.94
N ASP A 646 8.43 3.05 18.12
CA ASP A 646 8.57 4.24 17.29
C ASP A 646 9.46 3.96 16.07
N LEU A 647 9.07 4.52 14.92
CA LEU A 647 9.92 4.73 13.76
C LEU A 647 10.33 6.21 13.70
N TYR A 648 11.63 6.49 13.86
CA TYR A 648 12.19 7.83 13.80
C TYR A 648 12.49 8.25 12.36
N HIS A 649 11.89 9.37 11.90
CA HIS A 649 11.91 9.74 10.48
C HIS A 649 12.42 11.13 10.13
N HIS A 650 12.18 12.16 10.95
CA HIS A 650 12.56 13.54 10.58
C HIS A 650 12.95 14.39 11.79
N GLU A 651 14.06 15.13 11.69
CA GLU A 651 14.45 16.16 12.68
C GLU A 651 14.01 17.56 12.19
N PRO A 652 12.89 18.12 12.69
CA PRO A 652 12.50 19.49 12.36
C PRO A 652 13.49 20.50 12.96
N SER A 653 13.94 21.45 12.13
CA SER A 653 15.03 22.39 12.45
C SER A 653 14.76 23.36 13.62
N ARG A 654 13.57 23.34 14.23
CA ARG A 654 13.13 24.29 15.27
C ARG A 654 12.73 23.67 16.61
N LYS A 655 12.47 22.36 16.72
CA LYS A 655 11.80 21.78 17.92
C LYS A 655 12.63 20.80 18.77
N GLN A 656 13.91 20.53 18.45
CA GLN A 656 14.78 19.56 19.18
C GLN A 656 14.19 18.14 19.41
N LYS A 657 13.03 17.82 18.82
CA LYS A 657 12.33 16.55 18.97
C LYS A 657 12.18 15.92 17.59
N VAL A 658 12.63 14.68 17.45
CA VAL A 658 12.47 13.89 16.21
C VAL A 658 11.01 13.49 16.06
N SER A 659 10.53 13.54 14.83
CA SER A 659 9.19 13.10 14.46
C SER A 659 9.16 11.58 14.40
N THR A 660 8.09 10.99 14.92
CA THR A 660 7.91 9.54 15.01
C THR A 660 6.65 9.07 14.30
N ILE A 661 6.63 7.78 13.99
CA ILE A 661 5.44 7.01 13.64
C ILE A 661 5.39 5.81 14.60
N ASP A 662 4.34 5.69 15.39
CA ASP A 662 4.16 4.58 16.33
C ASP A 662 3.35 3.42 15.74
N ARG A 663 3.72 2.19 16.13
CA ARG A 663 2.93 0.96 15.91
C ARG A 663 3.11 -0.01 17.06
N ASP A 664 2.11 -0.87 17.29
CA ASP A 664 2.28 -2.05 18.13
C ASP A 664 3.36 -2.96 17.54
N LEU A 665 4.20 -3.57 18.39
CA LEU A 665 5.33 -4.40 17.99
C LEU A 665 4.94 -5.52 17.02
N ASP A 666 3.76 -6.13 17.16
CA ASP A 666 3.30 -7.21 16.27
C ASP A 666 3.16 -6.73 14.81
N LEU A 667 2.83 -5.45 14.61
CA LEU A 667 2.77 -4.83 13.28
C LEU A 667 4.13 -4.22 12.91
N ALA A 668 4.83 -3.61 13.86
CA ALA A 668 6.09 -2.92 13.61
C ALA A 668 7.18 -3.85 13.03
N VAL A 669 7.22 -5.11 13.45
CA VAL A 669 8.19 -6.09 12.92
C VAL A 669 7.98 -6.42 11.43
N ALA A 670 6.81 -6.12 10.86
CA ALA A 670 6.55 -6.23 9.42
C ALA A 670 6.58 -4.86 8.75
N GLU A 671 5.92 -3.86 9.34
CA GLU A 671 5.73 -2.53 8.77
C GLU A 671 6.99 -1.65 8.82
N PHE A 672 7.80 -1.76 9.87
CA PHE A 672 9.01 -0.95 10.07
C PHE A 672 10.29 -1.74 9.82
N ALA A 673 10.18 -2.97 9.32
CA ALA A 673 11.34 -3.79 8.97
C ALA A 673 12.24 -3.08 7.94
N PRO A 674 13.58 -3.22 8.00
CA PRO A 674 14.49 -2.58 7.05
C PRO A 674 14.11 -2.85 5.58
N GLY A 675 13.98 -1.78 4.79
CA GLY A 675 13.49 -1.78 3.41
C GLY A 675 11.99 -1.52 3.28
N SER A 676 11.22 -1.49 4.37
CA SER A 676 9.82 -1.10 4.35
C SER A 676 9.69 0.41 4.28
N GLU A 677 8.70 0.89 3.52
CA GLU A 677 8.44 2.31 3.33
C GLU A 677 7.14 2.71 4.04
N LYS A 678 7.14 3.90 4.66
CA LYS A 678 5.96 4.48 5.30
C LYS A 678 5.67 5.86 4.73
N THR A 679 4.41 6.07 4.35
CA THR A 679 3.94 7.38 3.90
C THR A 679 3.37 8.15 5.08
N LYS A 680 3.82 9.39 5.26
CA LYS A 680 3.29 10.34 6.24
C LYS A 680 3.47 11.77 5.70
N ASP A 681 2.44 12.59 5.79
CA ASP A 681 2.43 14.00 5.42
C ASP A 681 2.97 14.25 4.00
N LYS A 682 2.50 13.43 3.05
CA LYS A 682 2.92 13.39 1.62
C LYS A 682 4.37 12.99 1.37
N ARG A 683 5.09 12.54 2.39
CA ARG A 683 6.48 12.10 2.30
C ARG A 683 6.60 10.61 2.55
N ILE A 684 7.64 10.02 2.00
CA ILE A 684 7.90 8.59 2.09
C ILE A 684 9.19 8.36 2.86
N TYR A 685 9.11 7.49 3.84
CA TYR A 685 10.15 7.25 4.81
C TYR A 685 10.54 5.78 4.78
N THR A 686 11.76 5.49 4.35
CA THR A 686 12.29 4.13 4.28
C THR A 686 12.96 3.76 5.59
N ALA A 687 12.50 2.68 6.22
CA ALA A 687 13.17 2.11 7.39
C ALA A 687 14.50 1.47 6.95
N ILE A 688 15.59 1.84 7.61
CA ILE A 688 16.95 1.37 7.25
C ILE A 688 17.61 0.53 8.34
N GLY A 689 17.01 0.48 9.54
CA GLY A 689 17.62 -0.17 10.68
C GLY A 689 16.90 0.10 12.01
N PHE A 690 17.58 -0.22 13.10
CA PHE A 690 17.07 -0.17 14.46
C PHE A 690 17.84 0.83 15.31
N THR A 691 17.17 1.35 16.33
CA THR A 691 17.74 2.30 17.29
C THR A 691 17.11 2.07 18.66
N ALA A 692 17.74 2.57 19.72
CA ALA A 692 17.06 2.67 21.01
C ALA A 692 16.11 3.87 21.01
N PRO A 693 15.12 3.93 21.92
CA PRO A 693 14.34 5.15 22.12
C PRO A 693 15.27 6.37 22.28
N LEU A 694 15.01 7.43 21.50
CA LEU A 694 15.86 8.62 21.47
C LEU A 694 15.43 9.62 22.54
N ILE A 695 16.36 10.04 23.37
CA ILE A 695 16.18 11.06 24.41
C ILE A 695 16.94 12.33 24.07
N SER A 696 16.44 13.47 24.53
CA SER A 696 17.11 14.76 24.36
C SER A 696 18.04 15.02 25.56
N ASP A 697 19.32 15.23 25.29
CA ASP A 697 20.36 15.47 26.30
C ASP A 697 20.60 16.97 26.59
N GLY A 698 19.90 17.88 25.90
CA GLY A 698 20.02 19.34 26.09
C GLY A 698 21.39 19.96 25.70
N LYS A 699 22.51 19.22 25.83
CA LYS A 699 23.89 19.60 25.45
C LYS A 699 24.37 18.94 24.16
N HIS A 700 24.05 17.66 23.94
CA HIS A 700 24.52 16.89 22.77
C HIS A 700 23.44 16.60 21.72
N GLY A 701 22.23 17.13 21.91
CA GLY A 701 21.10 16.87 21.02
C GLY A 701 20.41 15.55 21.38
N LEU A 702 20.25 14.66 20.40
CA LEU A 702 19.55 13.38 20.54
C LEU A 702 20.56 12.27 20.84
N VAL A 703 20.29 11.47 21.87
CA VAL A 703 21.11 10.31 22.24
C VAL A 703 20.23 9.06 22.41
N PRO A 704 20.72 7.87 22.06
CA PRO A 704 20.00 6.61 22.31
C PRO A 704 19.96 6.32 23.83
N ALA A 705 18.82 5.80 24.31
CA ALA A 705 18.65 5.42 25.71
C ALA A 705 19.27 4.05 26.08
N GLY A 706 19.87 3.35 25.12
CA GLY A 706 20.44 2.01 25.30
C GLY A 706 20.81 1.36 23.97
N GLU A 707 20.78 0.02 23.94
CA GLU A 707 21.03 -0.78 22.74
C GLU A 707 19.85 -0.71 21.75
N PRO A 708 20.08 -0.90 20.43
CA PRO A 708 19.03 -0.82 19.41
C PRO A 708 18.10 -2.05 19.36
N VAL A 709 18.57 -3.19 19.83
CA VAL A 709 17.87 -4.48 19.83
C VAL A 709 18.11 -5.22 21.13
N SER A 710 17.26 -6.19 21.47
CA SER A 710 17.48 -7.10 22.60
C SER A 710 18.70 -8.00 22.41
N ASP A 711 19.06 -8.74 23.47
CA ASP A 711 20.03 -9.82 23.38
C ASP A 711 19.68 -10.84 22.28
N ARG A 712 20.72 -11.39 21.65
CA ARG A 712 20.60 -12.33 20.52
C ARG A 712 20.27 -13.70 21.06
N LYS A 713 19.12 -14.23 20.64
CA LYS A 713 18.71 -15.60 20.94
C LYS A 713 18.64 -16.40 19.64
N TRP A 714 18.63 -17.71 19.76
CA TRP A 714 18.55 -18.63 18.63
C TRP A 714 17.13 -19.17 18.48
N MET A 715 16.70 -19.35 17.24
CA MET A 715 15.47 -20.02 16.88
C MET A 715 15.76 -21.10 15.85
N LEU A 716 15.20 -22.27 16.09
CA LEU A 716 15.09 -23.36 15.14
C LEU A 716 13.66 -23.36 14.61
N ARG A 717 13.48 -23.34 13.29
CA ARG A 717 12.16 -23.31 12.64
C ARG A 717 12.13 -24.20 11.41
N CYS A 718 11.11 -25.06 11.31
CA CYS A 718 10.83 -25.87 10.13
C CYS A 718 9.57 -25.37 9.42
N GLN A 719 9.67 -24.86 8.20
CA GLN A 719 8.49 -24.41 7.42
C GLN A 719 7.64 -25.58 6.90
N ARG A 720 8.19 -26.80 6.87
CA ARG A 720 7.48 -28.02 6.48
C ARG A 720 6.53 -28.48 7.59
N CYS A 721 7.04 -28.90 8.74
CA CYS A 721 6.22 -29.39 9.87
C CYS A 721 5.80 -28.32 10.89
N GLN A 722 6.22 -27.06 10.70
CA GLN A 722 5.97 -25.92 11.60
C GLN A 722 6.55 -26.09 13.02
N HIS A 723 7.45 -27.06 13.24
CA HIS A 723 8.17 -27.18 14.51
C HIS A 723 9.08 -25.96 14.73
N THR A 724 8.96 -25.35 15.91
CA THR A 724 9.68 -24.12 16.29
C THR A 724 10.16 -24.19 17.73
N ALA A 725 11.43 -23.91 17.99
CA ALA A 725 12.02 -23.89 19.32
C ALA A 725 12.98 -22.70 19.48
N THR A 726 13.10 -22.16 20.70
CA THR A 726 14.06 -21.09 21.01
C THR A 726 15.09 -21.52 22.05
N SER A 727 16.28 -20.90 22.01
CA SER A 727 17.37 -21.16 22.95
C SER A 727 18.27 -19.93 23.08
N ASN A 728 18.99 -19.83 24.21
CA ASN A 728 20.07 -18.85 24.37
C ASN A 728 21.38 -19.30 23.69
N THR A 729 21.50 -20.60 23.39
CA THR A 729 22.66 -21.19 22.69
C THR A 729 22.27 -21.66 21.29
N LYS A 730 23.26 -21.74 20.40
CA LYS A 730 23.05 -22.19 19.02
C LYS A 730 22.63 -23.67 18.99
N PHE A 731 21.62 -23.98 18.18
CA PHE A 731 21.25 -25.37 17.86
C PHE A 731 22.29 -25.99 16.91
N GLU A 732 22.68 -27.24 17.18
CA GLU A 732 23.62 -27.99 16.33
C GLU A 732 22.91 -28.77 15.21
N ASP A 733 21.58 -28.78 15.22
CA ASP A 733 20.73 -29.46 14.25
C ASP A 733 20.91 -28.92 12.82
N THR A 734 21.23 -29.80 11.87
CA THR A 734 21.32 -29.50 10.42
C THR A 734 20.09 -29.95 9.65
N ILE A 735 19.25 -30.79 10.26
CA ILE A 735 17.98 -31.28 9.75
C ILE A 735 16.92 -31.10 10.83
N CYS A 736 15.65 -31.02 10.43
CA CYS A 736 14.56 -30.90 11.39
C CYS A 736 14.49 -32.12 12.32
N PRO A 737 14.50 -31.94 13.66
CA PRO A 737 14.46 -33.06 14.61
C PRO A 737 13.11 -33.80 14.64
N LYS A 738 12.10 -33.32 13.91
CA LYS A 738 10.75 -33.92 13.86
C LYS A 738 10.41 -34.55 12.52
N CYS A 739 10.62 -33.82 11.41
CA CYS A 739 10.26 -34.33 10.08
C CYS A 739 11.46 -34.61 9.17
N ALA A 740 12.69 -34.51 9.70
CA ALA A 740 13.94 -34.69 8.96
C ALA A 740 14.13 -33.77 7.73
N ALA A 741 13.38 -32.66 7.67
CA ALA A 741 13.51 -31.70 6.57
C ALA A 741 14.90 -31.05 6.56
N THR A 742 15.46 -30.92 5.37
CA THR A 742 16.71 -30.19 5.12
C THR A 742 16.47 -28.68 4.94
N GLU A 743 17.55 -27.92 4.79
CA GLU A 743 17.47 -26.48 4.52
C GLU A 743 16.71 -26.15 3.22
N GLU A 744 16.93 -26.92 2.15
CA GLU A 744 16.20 -26.81 0.88
C GLU A 744 14.70 -27.06 1.05
N GLN A 745 14.32 -27.91 2.02
CA GLN A 745 12.93 -28.20 2.37
C GLN A 745 12.35 -27.24 3.42
N GLY A 746 13.07 -26.16 3.75
CA GLY A 746 12.57 -25.07 4.60
C GLY A 746 12.90 -25.19 6.09
N PHE A 747 13.87 -26.03 6.49
CA PHE A 747 14.41 -26.06 7.86
C PHE A 747 15.52 -25.02 8.06
N ARG A 748 15.47 -24.23 9.14
CA ARG A 748 16.48 -23.19 9.40
C ARG A 748 16.77 -23.02 10.88
N VAL A 749 18.03 -22.69 11.20
CA VAL A 749 18.49 -22.23 12.51
C VAL A 749 19.08 -20.83 12.33
N PHE A 750 18.53 -19.84 13.03
CA PHE A 750 18.96 -18.44 12.88
C PHE A 750 18.92 -17.68 14.20
N GLN A 751 19.68 -16.60 14.28
CA GLN A 751 19.61 -15.66 15.39
C GLN A 751 18.44 -14.71 15.21
N TRP A 752 17.83 -14.30 16.31
CA TRP A 752 16.79 -13.30 16.34
C TRP A 752 16.99 -12.29 17.47
N ALA A 753 16.38 -11.12 17.30
CA ALA A 753 16.30 -10.08 18.33
C ALA A 753 14.96 -9.35 18.28
N VAL A 754 14.62 -8.65 19.37
CA VAL A 754 13.46 -7.76 19.45
C VAL A 754 13.94 -6.32 19.22
N PRO A 755 13.45 -5.63 18.18
CA PRO A 755 13.74 -4.21 17.99
C PRO A 755 13.16 -3.35 19.12
N LEU A 756 13.96 -2.42 19.65
CA LEU A 756 13.52 -1.48 20.69
C LEU A 756 12.94 -0.19 20.10
N ALA A 757 13.44 0.24 18.96
CA ALA A 757 12.82 1.19 18.06
C ALA A 757 13.39 1.04 16.64
N PHE A 758 12.73 1.67 15.68
CA PHE A 758 13.11 1.64 14.27
C PHE A 758 13.56 3.02 13.83
N ARG A 759 14.37 3.08 12.77
CA ARG A 759 14.83 4.36 12.23
C ARG A 759 14.94 4.36 10.71
N THR A 760 14.80 5.55 10.18
CA THR A 760 15.15 5.91 8.81
C THR A 760 16.56 6.54 8.78
N SER A 761 16.94 7.12 7.64
CA SER A 761 18.10 8.03 7.54
C SER A 761 17.90 9.37 8.27
N ILE A 762 16.71 9.62 8.84
CA ILE A 762 16.28 10.88 9.48
C ILE A 762 16.34 12.06 8.48
N ASN A 763 16.05 11.77 7.21
CA ASN A 763 16.01 12.75 6.14
C ASN A 763 14.62 13.41 6.06
N PRO A 764 14.43 14.44 5.22
CA PRO A 764 13.11 15.03 5.02
C PRO A 764 12.04 14.08 4.47
N GLY A 765 12.40 12.89 3.98
CA GLY A 765 11.54 11.95 3.25
C GLY A 765 11.66 12.07 1.72
N ALA A 766 11.23 11.03 1.01
CA ALA A 766 11.19 10.92 -0.45
C ALA A 766 9.78 11.21 -1.02
N ASP A 767 9.72 11.36 -2.34
CA ASP A 767 8.54 11.79 -3.09
C ASP A 767 7.63 10.64 -3.53
N ALA A 768 8.23 9.60 -4.09
CA ALA A 768 7.56 8.42 -4.59
C ALA A 768 8.05 7.17 -3.84
N LYS A 769 7.17 6.17 -3.74
CA LYS A 769 7.57 4.86 -3.25
C LYS A 769 8.52 4.30 -4.28
N GLU A 770 9.67 3.76 -3.88
CA GLU A 770 10.47 3.06 -4.85
C GLU A 770 9.66 1.84 -5.31
N GLU A 771 9.48 1.67 -6.64
CA GLU A 771 8.90 0.45 -7.24
C GLU A 771 9.86 -0.74 -7.10
N TYR A 772 10.56 -0.86 -5.97
CA TYR A 772 10.94 -2.18 -5.52
C TYR A 772 9.65 -2.93 -5.22
N ASP A 773 9.61 -4.22 -5.51
CA ASP A 773 8.64 -5.13 -4.93
C ASP A 773 8.75 -5.00 -3.39
N ALA A 774 8.09 -4.00 -2.81
CA ALA A 774 7.92 -3.81 -1.37
C ALA A 774 6.89 -4.85 -0.93
N LEU A 775 7.36 -6.08 -1.02
CA LEU A 775 6.61 -7.29 -0.92
C LEU A 775 6.51 -7.53 0.58
N ILE A 776 5.52 -6.89 1.22
CA ILE A 776 5.23 -6.97 2.66
C ILE A 776 5.53 -8.38 3.14
N THR A 777 6.60 -8.56 3.93
CA THR A 777 6.92 -9.85 4.50
C THR A 777 5.96 -10.05 5.66
N GLY A 778 4.89 -10.82 5.40
CA GLY A 778 3.92 -11.15 6.43
C GLY A 778 4.60 -11.90 7.58
N ALA A 779 4.55 -11.36 8.78
CA ALA A 779 4.98 -12.05 9.99
C ALA A 779 3.84 -12.96 10.47
N GLY A 780 3.95 -14.26 10.18
CA GLY A 780 3.01 -15.26 10.72
C GLY A 780 3.20 -15.42 12.23
N SER A 781 2.09 -15.60 12.97
CA SER A 781 2.15 -16.07 14.37
C SER A 781 2.61 -17.51 14.41
N VAL A 782 3.55 -17.81 15.29
CA VAL A 782 4.06 -19.17 15.52
C VAL A 782 4.16 -19.41 17.02
N ALA A 783 3.46 -20.43 17.50
CA ALA A 783 3.62 -20.89 18.88
C ALA A 783 4.88 -21.75 19.05
N GLU A 784 5.61 -21.56 20.14
CA GLU A 784 6.77 -22.37 20.49
C GLU A 784 6.38 -23.82 20.74
N ALA A 785 7.24 -24.78 20.39
CA ALA A 785 7.05 -26.19 20.65
C ALA A 785 7.51 -26.59 22.05
N GLN A 786 6.78 -26.14 23.08
CA GLN A 786 7.00 -26.59 24.44
C GLN A 786 6.46 -28.03 24.62
N PRO A 787 7.21 -28.94 25.27
CA PRO A 787 6.68 -30.22 25.72
C PRO A 787 5.52 -29.98 26.68
N GLN A 788 4.36 -30.57 26.41
CA GLN A 788 3.19 -30.49 27.28
C GLN A 788 2.54 -31.87 27.37
N ASP A 789 1.97 -32.14 28.53
CA ASP A 789 1.18 -33.35 28.76
C ASP A 789 -0.19 -33.19 28.09
N PHE A 790 -0.50 -34.12 27.21
CA PHE A 790 -1.78 -34.18 26.53
C PHE A 790 -2.78 -34.95 27.36
N ASN A 791 -3.93 -34.34 27.63
CA ASN A 791 -5.04 -34.98 28.31
C ASN A 791 -6.03 -35.51 27.28
N LEU A 792 -6.47 -36.75 27.46
CA LEU A 792 -7.57 -37.33 26.69
C LEU A 792 -8.86 -36.61 27.07
N VAL A 793 -9.62 -36.17 26.07
CA VAL A 793 -10.98 -35.69 26.29
C VAL A 793 -11.93 -36.88 26.18
N ASN A 794 -12.60 -37.22 27.28
CA ASN A 794 -13.49 -38.37 27.35
C ASN A 794 -14.56 -38.32 26.24
N ASN A 795 -14.97 -39.49 25.76
CA ASN A 795 -15.97 -39.66 24.69
C ASN A 795 -15.61 -39.07 23.32
N THR A 796 -14.37 -38.64 23.12
CA THR A 796 -13.90 -38.10 21.84
C THR A 796 -12.61 -38.77 21.38
N ASN A 797 -12.33 -38.74 20.07
CA ASN A 797 -11.03 -39.07 19.50
C ASN A 797 -10.05 -37.87 19.57
N THR A 798 -10.07 -37.08 20.65
CA THR A 798 -9.23 -35.88 20.80
C THR A 798 -8.36 -35.91 22.05
N GLN A 799 -7.12 -35.46 21.89
CA GLN A 799 -6.25 -35.05 23.00
C GLN A 799 -6.00 -33.53 22.94
N ILE A 800 -6.04 -32.90 24.12
CA ILE A 800 -5.76 -31.47 24.25
C ILE A 800 -4.61 -31.20 25.22
N ALA A 801 -3.85 -30.14 24.97
CA ALA A 801 -2.89 -29.59 25.91
C ALA A 801 -3.07 -28.06 25.98
N PHE A 802 -3.22 -27.54 27.20
CA PHE A 802 -3.38 -26.11 27.45
C PHE A 802 -2.20 -25.58 28.26
N SER A 803 -1.74 -24.38 27.91
CA SER A 803 -0.73 -23.64 28.66
C SER A 803 -1.15 -22.20 28.85
N GLU A 804 -1.29 -21.80 30.12
CA GLU A 804 -1.63 -20.43 30.55
C GLU A 804 -0.59 -19.40 30.10
N SER A 805 0.70 -19.80 30.07
CA SER A 805 1.84 -18.94 29.74
C SER A 805 2.61 -19.44 28.50
N GLY A 806 1.88 -19.84 27.46
CA GLY A 806 2.48 -20.27 26.20
C GLY A 806 3.17 -19.12 25.45
N ARG A 807 4.31 -19.43 24.80
CA ARG A 807 5.09 -18.47 24.02
C ARG A 807 4.65 -18.46 22.56
N VAL A 808 4.26 -17.30 22.05
CA VAL A 808 3.87 -17.06 20.65
C VAL A 808 4.73 -15.94 20.07
N PHE A 809 5.21 -16.12 18.85
CA PHE A 809 6.08 -15.16 18.17
C PHE A 809 5.47 -14.75 16.84
N ARG A 810 5.45 -13.45 16.53
CA ARG A 810 5.36 -12.97 15.15
C ARG A 810 6.78 -12.91 14.61
N VAL A 811 7.09 -13.71 13.58
CA VAL A 811 8.46 -13.84 13.06
C VAL A 811 8.58 -13.18 11.69
N ASN A 812 9.49 -12.23 11.54
CA ASN A 812 9.94 -11.71 10.25
C ASN A 812 11.41 -12.08 10.03
N ASP A 813 11.62 -13.12 9.22
CA ASP A 813 12.94 -13.63 8.82
C ASP A 813 13.36 -13.14 7.42
N ASN A 814 12.68 -12.12 6.88
CA ASN A 814 12.90 -11.60 5.54
C ASN A 814 12.84 -12.71 4.45
N ARG A 815 11.81 -13.57 4.50
CA ARG A 815 11.64 -14.75 3.62
C ARG A 815 12.82 -15.71 3.71
N GLY A 816 13.34 -15.84 4.92
CA GLY A 816 14.50 -16.64 5.26
C GLY A 816 15.85 -16.07 4.83
N GLN A 817 15.91 -14.87 4.23
CA GLN A 817 17.20 -14.21 3.91
C GLN A 817 17.86 -13.55 5.13
N LEU A 818 17.09 -13.36 6.21
CA LEU A 818 17.45 -12.59 7.39
C LEU A 818 17.77 -11.11 7.06
N PHE A 819 17.87 -10.28 8.08
CA PHE A 819 18.34 -8.91 7.97
C PHE A 819 19.84 -8.89 8.27
N LYS A 820 20.64 -8.35 7.34
CA LYS A 820 22.10 -8.28 7.45
C LYS A 820 22.52 -6.85 7.73
N GLY A 821 23.29 -6.64 8.80
CA GLY A 821 23.66 -5.30 9.25
C GLY A 821 24.63 -5.33 10.42
N ALA A 822 25.05 -4.16 10.88
CA ALA A 822 25.99 -4.04 11.99
C ALA A 822 25.59 -2.91 12.93
N ILE A 823 26.03 -3.00 14.20
CA ILE A 823 25.98 -1.88 15.14
C ILE A 823 27.14 -0.92 14.86
N GLY A 824 26.86 0.38 14.89
CA GLY A 824 27.88 1.41 14.75
C GLY A 824 27.33 2.82 14.81
N ASN A 825 28.11 3.78 14.32
CA ASN A 825 27.75 5.19 14.38
C ASN A 825 27.18 5.65 13.05
N ALA A 826 25.98 6.22 13.07
CA ALA A 826 25.32 6.77 11.89
C ALA A 826 25.25 8.30 11.98
N THR A 827 25.54 8.98 10.87
CA THR A 827 25.39 10.45 10.82
C THR A 827 24.04 10.86 10.27
N PHE A 828 23.45 11.94 10.78
CA PHE A 828 22.15 12.45 10.33
C PHE A 828 22.06 13.97 10.42
N GLY A 829 20.99 14.52 9.83
CA GLY A 829 20.64 15.94 9.94
C GLY A 829 21.64 16.90 9.29
N ARG A 830 21.43 18.22 9.49
CA ARG A 830 22.36 19.26 9.01
C ARG A 830 23.59 19.32 9.90
N GLY A 831 24.77 19.19 9.29
CA GLY A 831 26.07 19.24 10.00
C GLY A 831 26.67 17.89 10.37
N ASP A 832 26.18 16.78 9.79
CA ASP A 832 26.67 15.42 10.04
C ASP A 832 26.69 15.05 11.54
N LYS A 833 25.58 15.32 12.26
CA LYS A 833 25.45 14.95 13.67
C LYS A 833 25.59 13.44 13.82
N LEU A 834 26.33 12.99 14.82
CA LEU A 834 26.59 11.58 15.06
C LEU A 834 25.55 11.01 16.03
N LEU A 835 24.89 9.91 15.65
CA LEU A 835 24.10 9.07 16.55
C LEU A 835 24.88 7.75 16.78
N PRO A 836 25.38 7.48 18.00
CA PRO A 836 26.09 6.24 18.31
C PRO A 836 25.12 5.05 18.45
N ASP A 837 25.66 3.83 18.43
CA ASP A 837 24.97 2.58 18.80
C ASP A 837 23.70 2.29 17.99
N GLN A 838 23.83 2.41 16.67
CA GLN A 838 22.76 2.24 15.69
C GLN A 838 22.98 0.96 14.90
N TRP A 839 21.94 0.13 14.76
CA TRP A 839 21.99 -1.04 13.90
C TRP A 839 21.49 -0.66 12.50
N ILE A 840 22.32 -0.76 11.46
CA ILE A 840 21.97 -0.36 10.09
C ILE A 840 22.13 -1.54 9.13
N ASP A 841 21.10 -1.79 8.31
CA ASP A 841 21.12 -2.83 7.28
C ASP A 841 22.12 -2.48 6.17
N GLU A 842 22.91 -3.47 5.73
CA GLU A 842 24.00 -3.33 4.75
C GLU A 842 23.57 -2.64 3.47
N ARG A 843 22.31 -2.83 3.04
CA ARG A 843 21.76 -2.22 1.80
C ARG A 843 21.78 -0.69 1.85
N PHE A 844 21.75 -0.09 3.03
CA PHE A 844 21.66 1.36 3.23
C PHE A 844 22.93 1.99 3.79
N GLN A 845 24.01 1.23 3.99
CA GLN A 845 25.28 1.76 4.51
C GLN A 845 26.07 2.48 3.40
N ASN A 846 26.34 3.77 3.58
CA ASN A 846 27.19 4.59 2.68
C ASN A 846 26.74 4.60 1.20
N LYS A 847 25.42 4.47 0.96
CA LYS A 847 24.78 4.58 -0.35
C LYS A 847 24.21 5.99 -0.59
N PRO A 848 23.92 6.39 -1.85
CA PRO A 848 23.30 7.69 -2.16
C PRO A 848 22.01 7.95 -1.37
N ASP A 849 21.14 6.95 -1.28
CA ASP A 849 19.85 7.02 -0.55
C ASP A 849 19.94 6.43 0.86
N GLY A 850 21.16 6.09 1.28
CA GLY A 850 21.46 5.47 2.57
C GLY A 850 21.87 6.49 3.63
N VAL A 851 22.58 5.99 4.65
CA VAL A 851 23.16 6.81 5.72
C VAL A 851 24.66 6.63 5.73
N ARG A 852 25.43 7.70 5.99
CA ARG A 852 26.87 7.51 6.25
C ARG A 852 27.00 6.81 7.59
N PHE A 853 27.70 5.68 7.56
CA PHE A 853 27.73 4.74 8.66
C PHE A 853 29.14 4.20 8.86
N LYS A 854 29.58 4.19 10.12
CA LYS A 854 30.84 3.59 10.54
C LYS A 854 30.52 2.41 11.47
N PRO A 855 30.65 1.16 11.00
CA PRO A 855 30.43 -0.01 11.84
C PRO A 855 31.45 -0.07 12.97
N GLN A 856 31.02 -0.54 14.14
CA GLN A 856 31.87 -0.81 15.30
C GLN A 856 32.19 -2.31 15.47
N GLY A 857 31.59 -3.19 14.65
CA GLY A 857 31.80 -4.63 14.66
C GLY A 857 31.55 -5.27 13.30
N GLU A 858 31.57 -6.61 13.26
CA GLU A 858 31.22 -7.38 12.07
C GLU A 858 29.71 -7.35 11.78
N SER A 859 29.35 -7.62 10.54
CA SER A 859 27.96 -7.75 10.13
C SER A 859 27.35 -9.02 10.69
N GLU A 860 26.16 -8.89 11.29
CA GLU A 860 25.35 -9.99 11.80
C GLU A 860 24.12 -10.20 10.92
N ALA A 861 23.62 -11.44 10.88
CA ALA A 861 22.40 -11.82 10.17
C ALA A 861 21.33 -12.25 11.18
N ILE A 862 20.28 -11.44 11.35
CA ILE A 862 19.25 -11.65 12.37
C ILE A 862 17.84 -11.62 11.78
N ALA A 863 16.92 -12.38 12.37
CA ALA A 863 15.49 -12.18 12.21
C ALA A 863 14.98 -11.20 13.28
N ILE A 864 13.88 -10.51 13.00
CA ILE A 864 13.20 -9.68 14.00
C ILE A 864 11.88 -10.33 14.39
N ILE A 865 11.56 -10.30 15.68
CA ILE A 865 10.36 -10.95 16.20
C ILE A 865 9.60 -10.06 17.20
N ALA A 866 8.29 -10.29 17.28
CA ALA A 866 7.44 -9.78 18.36
C ALA A 866 7.06 -10.96 19.26
N PRO A 867 7.69 -11.11 20.45
CA PRO A 867 7.33 -12.16 21.38
C PRO A 867 6.08 -11.79 22.17
N LYS A 868 5.28 -12.80 22.50
CA LYS A 868 4.11 -12.68 23.34
C LYS A 868 3.97 -13.91 24.22
N THR A 869 3.60 -13.70 25.48
CA THR A 869 3.19 -14.78 26.39
C THR A 869 1.66 -14.74 26.49
N THR A 870 0.98 -15.86 26.31
CA THR A 870 -0.49 -15.94 26.25
C THR A 870 -1.00 -17.37 26.44
N GLY A 871 -2.31 -17.53 26.66
CA GLY A 871 -2.97 -18.84 26.62
C GLY A 871 -2.80 -19.51 25.26
N VAL A 872 -2.32 -20.76 25.24
CA VAL A 872 -2.14 -21.58 24.03
C VAL A 872 -2.81 -22.94 24.24
N LEU A 873 -3.76 -23.26 23.36
CA LEU A 873 -4.44 -24.54 23.27
C LEU A 873 -3.94 -25.33 22.06
N ARG A 874 -3.60 -26.60 22.28
CA ARG A 874 -3.19 -27.56 21.25
C ARG A 874 -4.19 -28.70 21.18
N ILE A 875 -4.56 -29.09 19.97
CA ILE A 875 -5.59 -30.10 19.71
C ILE A 875 -5.04 -31.07 18.65
N LYS A 876 -5.09 -32.38 18.95
CA LYS A 876 -4.70 -33.44 18.01
C LYS A 876 -5.57 -34.70 18.20
N PRO A 877 -5.65 -35.60 17.20
CA PRO A 877 -6.38 -36.86 17.36
C PRO A 877 -5.69 -37.83 18.34
N VAL A 878 -6.46 -38.74 18.94
CA VAL A 878 -5.93 -39.87 19.74
C VAL A 878 -5.46 -41.00 18.83
N THR A 879 -6.24 -41.31 17.80
CA THR A 879 -5.93 -42.27 16.73
C THR A 879 -6.35 -41.72 15.37
N VAL A 880 -5.74 -42.22 14.29
CA VAL A 880 -6.16 -41.91 12.92
C VAL A 880 -7.17 -42.97 12.47
N PRO A 881 -8.41 -42.59 12.13
CA PRO A 881 -9.39 -43.53 11.61
C PRO A 881 -8.86 -44.28 10.37
N ASP A 882 -9.27 -45.54 10.21
CA ASP A 882 -8.78 -46.38 9.13
C ASP A 882 -9.18 -45.83 7.75
N GLY A 883 -8.23 -45.87 6.80
CA GLY A 883 -8.41 -45.35 5.46
C GLY A 883 -8.35 -43.82 5.32
N LEU A 884 -8.09 -43.07 6.39
CA LEU A 884 -7.95 -41.61 6.35
C LEU A 884 -6.50 -41.13 6.48
N CYS A 885 -6.16 -40.06 5.74
CA CYS A 885 -4.90 -39.33 5.85
C CYS A 885 -5.12 -37.99 6.56
N LEU A 886 -4.57 -37.87 7.77
CA LEU A 886 -4.61 -36.65 8.58
C LEU A 886 -3.25 -35.94 8.63
N ASP A 887 -2.35 -36.22 7.67
CA ASP A 887 -1.06 -35.54 7.56
C ASP A 887 -1.20 -34.18 6.83
N PRO A 888 -1.00 -33.04 7.51
CA PRO A 888 -1.10 -31.71 6.88
C PRO A 888 0.00 -31.43 5.85
N ILE A 889 1.01 -32.29 5.72
CA ILE A 889 2.09 -32.20 4.74
C ILE A 889 1.84 -33.15 3.56
N ALA A 890 0.73 -33.88 3.55
CA ALA A 890 0.34 -34.69 2.40
C ALA A 890 0.33 -33.84 1.10
N PRO A 891 0.68 -34.45 -0.05
CA PRO A 891 0.66 -33.76 -1.35
C PRO A 891 -0.68 -33.08 -1.63
N GLY A 892 -0.66 -31.97 -2.37
CA GLY A 892 -1.89 -31.28 -2.78
C GLY A 892 -2.49 -30.29 -1.75
N SER A 893 -1.94 -30.17 -0.54
CA SER A 893 -2.38 -29.18 0.49
C SER A 893 -3.84 -29.29 0.97
N ALA A 894 -4.59 -30.31 0.56
CA ALA A 894 -6.00 -30.42 0.89
C ALA A 894 -6.24 -30.79 2.37
N VAL A 895 -5.42 -31.71 2.93
CA VAL A 895 -5.44 -32.02 4.36
C VAL A 895 -5.08 -30.79 5.19
N LYS A 896 -4.08 -30.01 4.76
CA LYS A 896 -3.74 -28.71 5.36
C LYS A 896 -4.95 -27.76 5.38
N ALA A 897 -5.67 -27.68 4.27
CA ALA A 897 -6.90 -26.89 4.15
C ALA A 897 -7.99 -27.37 5.12
N ALA A 898 -8.18 -28.69 5.28
CA ALA A 898 -9.11 -29.26 6.26
C ALA A 898 -8.78 -28.80 7.69
N PHE A 899 -7.51 -28.85 8.10
CA PHE A 899 -7.07 -28.41 9.43
C PHE A 899 -7.28 -26.92 9.67
N TYR A 900 -6.94 -26.06 8.71
CA TYR A 900 -7.25 -24.63 8.84
C TYR A 900 -8.76 -24.39 8.91
N SER A 901 -9.54 -25.06 8.06
CA SER A 901 -11.00 -24.90 8.04
C SER A 901 -11.64 -25.37 9.34
N ALA A 902 -11.17 -26.47 9.92
CA ALA A 902 -11.57 -26.92 11.25
C ALA A 902 -11.20 -25.90 12.33
N ALA A 903 -9.97 -25.37 12.31
CA ALA A 903 -9.54 -24.35 13.26
C ALA A 903 -10.38 -23.06 13.18
N PHE A 904 -10.71 -22.60 11.96
CA PHE A 904 -11.59 -21.45 11.74
C PHE A 904 -13.05 -21.73 12.16
N THR A 905 -13.53 -22.96 12.00
CA THR A 905 -14.87 -23.38 12.45
C THR A 905 -14.95 -23.38 13.97
N VAL A 906 -14.00 -24.01 14.65
CA VAL A 906 -13.88 -24.00 16.12
C VAL A 906 -13.83 -22.58 16.63
N ARG A 907 -13.01 -21.74 16.00
CA ARG A 907 -12.90 -20.33 16.35
C ARG A 907 -14.22 -19.57 16.20
N ALA A 908 -14.94 -19.77 15.10
CA ALA A 908 -16.22 -19.11 14.86
C ALA A 908 -17.30 -19.54 15.87
N VAL A 909 -17.37 -20.83 16.20
CA VAL A 909 -18.30 -21.35 17.22
C VAL A 909 -17.94 -20.85 18.61
N ALA A 910 -16.66 -20.91 19.00
CA ALA A 910 -16.19 -20.37 20.27
C ALA A 910 -16.48 -18.87 20.39
N ALA A 911 -16.27 -18.12 19.31
CA ALA A 911 -16.58 -16.70 19.27
C ALA A 911 -18.07 -16.42 19.47
N GLN A 912 -18.97 -17.18 18.84
CA GLN A 912 -20.41 -17.03 19.04
C GLN A 912 -20.84 -17.37 20.48
N GLU A 913 -20.32 -18.44 21.06
CA GLU A 913 -20.69 -18.87 22.43
C GLU A 913 -20.17 -17.91 23.50
N LEU A 914 -18.99 -17.33 23.29
CA LEU A 914 -18.43 -16.28 24.14
C LEU A 914 -18.96 -14.88 23.80
N ASP A 915 -19.74 -14.76 22.72
CA ASP A 915 -20.21 -13.53 22.08
C ASP A 915 -19.08 -12.61 21.56
N ILE A 916 -17.82 -13.05 21.53
CA ILE A 916 -16.65 -12.23 21.15
C ILE A 916 -16.41 -12.10 19.65
N ASP A 917 -15.58 -11.12 19.26
CA ASP A 917 -15.04 -11.06 17.91
C ASP A 917 -14.15 -12.30 17.67
N PRO A 918 -14.33 -13.06 16.57
CA PRO A 918 -13.48 -14.21 16.23
C PRO A 918 -11.98 -13.88 16.17
N GLU A 919 -11.61 -12.61 16.02
CA GLU A 919 -10.22 -12.16 16.06
C GLU A 919 -9.59 -12.30 17.43
N GLU A 920 -10.35 -12.35 18.53
CA GLU A 920 -9.80 -12.54 19.87
C GLU A 920 -9.04 -13.87 20.05
N LEU A 921 -9.19 -14.81 19.10
CA LEU A 921 -8.48 -16.08 19.01
C LEU A 921 -7.62 -16.13 17.73
N ASP A 922 -6.30 -16.24 17.89
CA ASP A 922 -5.32 -16.35 16.79
C ASP A 922 -4.98 -17.82 16.51
N ILE A 923 -5.15 -18.26 15.24
CA ILE A 923 -4.66 -19.57 14.79
C ILE A 923 -3.13 -19.47 14.63
N SER A 924 -2.42 -20.01 15.62
CA SER A 924 -0.99 -19.77 15.85
C SER A 924 -0.08 -20.84 15.24
N GLY A 925 -0.65 -21.64 14.35
CA GLY A 925 0.06 -22.64 13.56
C GLY A 925 -0.74 -23.93 13.36
N LEU A 926 -0.23 -24.75 12.44
CA LEU A 926 -0.64 -26.12 12.22
C LEU A 926 0.64 -26.96 12.18
N ARG A 927 0.84 -27.82 13.18
CA ARG A 927 2.05 -28.64 13.28
C ARG A 927 1.79 -30.05 12.78
N GLN A 928 2.82 -30.68 12.23
CA GLN A 928 2.81 -32.14 12.02
C GLN A 928 3.46 -32.78 13.24
N VAL A 929 2.78 -33.76 13.83
CA VAL A 929 3.26 -34.56 14.95
C VAL A 929 3.18 -36.05 14.60
N GLU A 930 4.02 -36.83 15.26
CA GLU A 930 4.03 -38.28 15.13
C GLU A 930 3.10 -38.88 16.19
N LEU A 931 2.25 -39.81 15.76
CA LEU A 931 1.28 -40.52 16.57
C LEU A 931 1.43 -42.00 16.23
N GLU A 932 2.09 -42.74 17.13
CA GLU A 932 2.55 -44.11 16.86
C GLU A 932 3.41 -44.15 15.58
N ASP A 933 2.96 -44.85 14.54
CA ASP A 933 3.65 -44.97 13.24
C ASP A 933 3.04 -44.06 12.15
N LYS A 934 2.06 -43.20 12.49
CA LYS A 934 1.39 -42.29 11.55
C LYS A 934 1.75 -40.83 11.83
N LYS A 935 1.68 -40.00 10.79
CA LYS A 935 1.85 -38.53 10.91
C LYS A 935 0.48 -37.85 10.89
N VAL A 936 0.27 -36.95 11.83
CA VAL A 936 -1.01 -36.24 12.00
C VAL A 936 -0.81 -34.75 12.19
N GLY A 937 -1.85 -33.98 11.89
CA GLY A 937 -1.90 -32.55 12.17
C GLY A 937 -2.29 -32.25 13.62
N GLU A 938 -1.77 -31.15 14.14
CA GLU A 938 -2.13 -30.57 15.43
C GLU A 938 -2.50 -29.09 15.22
N ILE A 939 -3.70 -28.74 15.65
CA ILE A 939 -4.23 -27.38 15.62
C ILE A 939 -3.70 -26.62 16.84
N VAL A 940 -3.18 -25.41 16.62
CA VAL A 940 -2.71 -24.53 17.70
C VAL A 940 -3.49 -23.21 17.67
N ILE A 941 -4.24 -22.95 18.74
CA ILE A 941 -5.01 -21.72 18.94
C ILE A 941 -4.42 -20.97 20.12
N SER A 942 -4.25 -19.65 20.01
CA SER A 942 -3.85 -18.80 21.13
C SER A 942 -4.79 -17.62 21.30
N ASP A 943 -4.88 -17.06 22.50
CA ASP A 943 -5.57 -15.77 22.67
C ASP A 943 -4.80 -14.69 21.91
N ARG A 944 -5.49 -13.69 21.35
CA ARG A 944 -4.89 -12.59 20.58
C ARG A 944 -4.15 -11.57 21.46
N LEU A 945 -4.60 -11.31 22.67
CA LEU A 945 -3.97 -10.33 23.55
C LEU A 945 -2.77 -10.92 24.30
N ALA A 946 -1.77 -10.08 24.60
CA ALA A 946 -0.72 -10.45 25.53
C ALA A 946 -1.31 -10.75 26.91
N ASN A 947 -0.73 -11.72 27.61
CA ASN A 947 -1.18 -12.32 28.86
C ASN A 947 -2.41 -13.23 28.71
N GLY A 948 -3.04 -13.28 27.54
CA GLY A 948 -4.26 -14.07 27.31
C GLY A 948 -5.51 -13.43 27.90
N SER A 949 -6.64 -13.63 27.25
CA SER A 949 -7.96 -13.15 27.68
C SER A 949 -8.75 -14.22 28.45
N GLY A 950 -8.26 -15.47 28.49
CA GLY A 950 -8.94 -16.62 29.11
C GLY A 950 -9.81 -17.42 28.13
N PHE A 951 -9.91 -17.00 26.86
CA PHE A 951 -10.79 -17.65 25.88
C PHE A 951 -10.29 -19.03 25.46
N THR A 952 -8.97 -19.19 25.32
CA THR A 952 -8.37 -20.51 25.08
C THR A 952 -8.46 -21.45 26.27
N ASP A 953 -8.42 -20.94 27.50
CA ASP A 953 -8.67 -21.74 28.71
C ASP A 953 -10.13 -22.22 28.77
N TRP A 954 -11.06 -21.31 28.52
CA TRP A 954 -12.48 -21.62 28.41
C TRP A 954 -12.76 -22.69 27.36
N LEU A 955 -12.13 -22.57 26.18
CA LEU A 955 -12.27 -23.55 25.09
C LEU A 955 -11.69 -24.92 25.47
N ALA A 956 -10.58 -24.96 26.19
CA ALA A 956 -9.98 -26.20 26.67
C ALA A 956 -10.92 -26.95 27.62
N HIS A 957 -11.53 -26.25 28.58
CA HIS A 957 -12.43 -26.83 29.57
C HIS A 957 -13.78 -27.28 28.99
N ARG A 958 -14.19 -26.73 27.84
CA ARG A 958 -15.47 -27.05 27.17
C ARG A 958 -15.31 -27.77 25.84
N TRP A 959 -14.15 -28.38 25.58
CA TRP A 959 -13.87 -28.99 24.28
C TRP A 959 -14.92 -30.04 23.86
N GLU A 960 -15.33 -30.93 24.77
CA GLU A 960 -16.34 -31.97 24.50
C GLU A 960 -17.69 -31.38 24.07
N ASP A 961 -18.18 -30.37 24.80
CA ASP A 961 -19.42 -29.62 24.54
C ASP A 961 -19.33 -28.87 23.20
N ILE A 962 -18.21 -28.18 22.95
CA ILE A 962 -18.01 -27.44 21.70
C ILE A 962 -17.96 -28.37 20.50
N LEU A 963 -17.20 -29.46 20.57
CA LEU A 963 -17.05 -30.39 19.45
C LEU A 963 -18.34 -31.17 19.20
N THR A 964 -18.89 -31.80 20.24
CA THR A 964 -19.99 -32.76 20.07
C THR A 964 -21.33 -32.04 19.97
N ASP A 965 -21.63 -31.15 20.92
CA ASP A 965 -22.96 -30.54 21.02
C ASP A 965 -23.13 -29.31 20.14
N LYS A 966 -22.13 -28.42 20.13
CA LYS A 966 -22.21 -27.17 19.38
C LYS A 966 -21.84 -27.31 17.91
N ILE A 967 -20.81 -28.10 17.57
CA ILE A 967 -20.38 -28.27 16.18
C ILE A 967 -21.13 -29.41 15.50
N LEU A 968 -21.14 -30.62 16.06
CA LEU A 968 -21.64 -31.80 15.34
C LEU A 968 -23.15 -32.01 15.50
N ASN A 969 -23.70 -31.88 16.71
CA ASN A 969 -25.14 -31.99 16.97
C ASN A 969 -25.92 -30.72 16.61
N SER A 970 -25.22 -29.58 16.48
CA SER A 970 -25.72 -28.35 15.85
C SER A 970 -26.95 -27.72 16.51
N GLN A 971 -26.96 -27.54 17.84
CA GLN A 971 -28.09 -26.86 18.50
C GLN A 971 -27.92 -25.33 18.52
N ASN A 972 -28.67 -24.60 17.67
CA ASN A 972 -28.68 -23.14 17.57
C ASN A 972 -27.27 -22.51 17.40
N SER A 973 -26.40 -23.16 16.65
CA SER A 973 -24.99 -22.78 16.51
C SER A 973 -24.65 -22.30 15.10
N PHE A 974 -23.51 -21.62 14.96
CA PHE A 974 -22.92 -21.28 13.67
C PHE A 974 -22.73 -22.52 12.79
N ALA A 975 -22.42 -23.66 13.40
CA ALA A 975 -22.28 -24.94 12.68
C ALA A 975 -23.62 -25.40 12.08
N GLU A 976 -24.75 -25.16 12.76
CA GLU A 976 -26.09 -25.42 12.21
C GLU A 976 -26.36 -24.57 10.97
N ALA A 977 -26.02 -23.28 11.02
CA ALA A 977 -26.23 -22.36 9.91
C ALA A 977 -25.46 -22.78 8.64
N ILE A 978 -24.20 -23.18 8.78
CA ILE A 978 -23.37 -23.63 7.64
C ILE A 978 -23.77 -25.04 7.15
N MET A 979 -24.33 -25.88 8.01
CA MET A 979 -24.85 -27.20 7.63
C MET A 979 -26.32 -27.19 7.21
N SER A 980 -26.99 -26.03 7.21
CA SER A 980 -28.38 -25.91 6.79
C SER A 980 -28.56 -26.31 5.32
N PRO A 981 -29.70 -26.91 4.92
CA PRO A 981 -29.98 -27.22 3.51
C PRO A 981 -29.81 -26.00 2.60
N GLU A 982 -30.24 -24.83 3.06
CA GLU A 982 -30.19 -23.56 2.32
C GLU A 982 -28.78 -23.10 1.98
N HIS A 983 -27.81 -23.31 2.87
CA HIS A 983 -26.40 -23.01 2.63
C HIS A 983 -25.72 -24.10 1.82
N ARG A 984 -25.99 -25.38 2.12
CA ARG A 984 -25.39 -26.54 1.46
C ARG A 984 -25.62 -26.58 -0.04
N ASP A 985 -26.78 -26.12 -0.51
CA ASP A 985 -27.11 -26.04 -1.93
C ASP A 985 -26.38 -24.91 -2.69
N LYS A 986 -25.80 -23.94 -1.97
CA LYS A 986 -25.18 -22.74 -2.54
C LYS A 986 -23.67 -22.69 -2.39
N CYS A 987 -23.09 -23.46 -1.47
CA CYS A 987 -21.68 -23.37 -1.10
C CYS A 987 -21.02 -24.74 -0.96
N ASP A 988 -20.20 -25.12 -1.94
CA ASP A 988 -19.41 -26.35 -1.92
C ASP A 988 -18.00 -26.19 -1.31
N SER A 989 -17.61 -24.97 -0.94
CA SER A 989 -16.27 -24.68 -0.40
C SER A 989 -16.31 -23.72 0.80
N SER A 990 -16.14 -22.42 0.59
CA SER A 990 -16.32 -21.39 1.61
C SER A 990 -16.86 -20.11 1.00
N CYS A 991 -17.63 -19.35 1.79
CA CYS A 991 -18.21 -18.06 1.43
C CYS A 991 -18.31 -17.16 2.67
N TYR A 992 -18.76 -15.91 2.49
CA TYR A 992 -18.93 -14.93 3.58
C TYR A 992 -20.09 -15.26 4.54
N ASP A 993 -21.00 -16.15 4.14
CA ASP A 993 -22.06 -16.65 5.01
C ASP A 993 -21.58 -17.86 5.87
N CYS A 994 -20.33 -18.31 5.67
CA CYS A 994 -19.68 -19.33 6.51
C CYS A 994 -18.29 -18.89 7.01
N LEU A 995 -17.20 -19.39 6.43
CA LEU A 995 -15.84 -19.23 6.99
C LEU A 995 -15.10 -17.99 6.49
N GLN A 996 -15.52 -17.33 5.40
CA GLN A 996 -14.79 -16.19 4.86
C GLN A 996 -15.10 -14.91 5.63
N GLN A 997 -14.05 -14.23 6.07
CA GLN A 997 -14.11 -12.97 6.80
C GLN A 997 -13.05 -12.00 6.23
N TYR A 998 -13.20 -10.71 6.51
CA TYR A 998 -12.26 -9.69 6.02
C TYR A 998 -10.80 -9.97 6.43
N ARG A 999 -10.54 -10.41 7.67
CA ARG A 999 -9.17 -10.60 8.18
C ARG A 999 -8.54 -11.96 7.91
N ASN A 1000 -9.31 -12.95 7.45
CA ASN A 1000 -8.77 -14.24 7.02
C ASN A 1000 -8.66 -14.36 5.50
N MET A 1001 -8.68 -13.25 4.75
CA MET A 1001 -8.52 -13.21 3.29
C MET A 1001 -7.32 -14.01 2.77
N ASN A 1002 -6.20 -13.99 3.49
CA ASN A 1002 -5.01 -14.76 3.13
C ASN A 1002 -5.23 -16.29 3.15
N TYR A 1003 -6.30 -16.76 3.80
CA TYR A 1003 -6.68 -18.16 3.91
C TYR A 1003 -7.84 -18.54 3.00
N HIS A 1004 -8.54 -17.61 2.33
CA HIS A 1004 -9.76 -17.94 1.56
C HIS A 1004 -9.55 -19.04 0.52
N GLY A 1005 -8.37 -19.10 -0.11
CA GLY A 1005 -8.02 -20.19 -1.03
C GLY A 1005 -7.86 -21.57 -0.38
N LEU A 1006 -7.76 -21.66 0.94
CA LEU A 1006 -7.65 -22.88 1.73
C LEU A 1006 -8.94 -23.23 2.51
N LEU A 1007 -9.87 -22.28 2.70
CA LEU A 1007 -11.05 -22.54 3.51
C LEU A 1007 -12.08 -23.39 2.77
N ASP A 1008 -12.58 -24.41 3.46
CA ASP A 1008 -13.57 -25.37 2.99
C ASP A 1008 -14.38 -25.92 4.18
N TRP A 1009 -15.64 -25.52 4.30
CA TRP A 1009 -16.45 -25.85 5.48
C TRP A 1009 -16.74 -27.35 5.56
N ARG A 1010 -16.93 -28.03 4.42
CA ARG A 1010 -17.19 -29.48 4.36
C ARG A 1010 -15.99 -30.25 4.92
N LEU A 1011 -14.78 -29.95 4.41
CA LEU A 1011 -13.55 -30.59 4.89
C LEU A 1011 -13.27 -30.28 6.37
N GLY A 1012 -13.56 -29.05 6.82
CA GLY A 1012 -13.42 -28.67 8.23
C GLY A 1012 -14.31 -29.51 9.15
N ILE A 1013 -15.58 -29.70 8.78
CA ILE A 1013 -16.53 -30.52 9.57
C ILE A 1013 -16.16 -32.01 9.51
N SER A 1014 -15.79 -32.56 8.35
CA SER A 1014 -15.36 -33.96 8.25
C SER A 1014 -14.12 -34.25 9.12
N LEU A 1015 -13.18 -33.31 9.19
CA LEU A 1015 -12.03 -33.42 10.10
C LEU A 1015 -12.45 -33.35 11.57
N LEU A 1016 -13.39 -32.49 11.93
CA LEU A 1016 -13.93 -32.39 13.29
C LEU A 1016 -14.71 -33.66 13.69
N ARG A 1017 -15.40 -34.32 12.74
CA ARG A 1017 -15.99 -35.66 12.96
C ARG A 1017 -14.93 -36.71 13.25
N ALA A 1018 -13.81 -36.70 12.51
CA ALA A 1018 -12.68 -37.60 12.79
C ALA A 1018 -12.03 -37.34 14.17
N LEU A 1019 -12.08 -36.11 14.68
CA LEU A 1019 -11.65 -35.75 16.04
C LEU A 1019 -12.67 -36.17 17.11
N ALA A 1020 -13.95 -36.32 16.76
CA ALA A 1020 -14.99 -36.77 17.67
C ALA A 1020 -15.06 -38.30 17.76
N ASP A 1021 -14.99 -39.01 16.63
CA ASP A 1021 -15.12 -40.47 16.57
C ASP A 1021 -13.95 -41.13 15.83
N SER A 1022 -13.29 -42.08 16.48
CA SER A 1022 -12.17 -42.84 15.91
C SER A 1022 -12.62 -43.82 14.80
N ASN A 1023 -13.92 -44.10 14.69
CA ASN A 1023 -14.48 -45.00 13.68
C ASN A 1023 -15.02 -44.27 12.44
N PHE A 1024 -14.94 -42.94 12.41
CA PHE A 1024 -15.46 -42.16 11.29
C PHE A 1024 -14.67 -42.44 10.00
N GLN A 1025 -15.34 -42.93 8.96
CA GLN A 1025 -14.69 -43.36 7.70
C GLN A 1025 -14.79 -42.35 6.55
N CYS A 1026 -15.39 -41.17 6.78
CA CYS A 1026 -15.49 -40.09 5.79
C CYS A 1026 -16.05 -40.56 4.42
N GLY A 1027 -17.09 -41.40 4.44
CA GLY A 1027 -17.77 -41.92 3.25
C GLY A 1027 -17.11 -43.14 2.58
N LEU A 1028 -16.00 -43.67 3.11
CA LEU A 1028 -15.39 -44.91 2.58
C LEU A 1028 -16.27 -46.15 2.77
N ASP A 1029 -17.20 -46.11 3.73
CA ASP A 1029 -18.25 -47.09 4.00
C ASP A 1029 -19.46 -46.96 3.04
N GLY A 1030 -19.44 -45.96 2.15
CA GLY A 1030 -20.55 -45.63 1.27
C GLY A 1030 -21.65 -44.78 1.93
N ASP A 1031 -21.45 -44.33 3.17
CA ASP A 1031 -22.38 -43.41 3.83
C ASP A 1031 -22.04 -41.94 3.51
N PHE A 1032 -22.83 -41.36 2.60
CA PHE A 1032 -22.80 -39.93 2.27
C PHE A 1032 -24.02 -39.18 2.82
N SER A 1033 -24.74 -39.75 3.81
CA SER A 1033 -25.98 -39.17 4.33
C SER A 1033 -25.77 -37.95 5.24
N ILE A 1034 -24.55 -37.76 5.75
CA ILE A 1034 -24.22 -36.67 6.66
C ILE A 1034 -24.01 -35.33 5.92
N PRO A 1035 -24.27 -34.18 6.57
CA PRO A 1035 -24.31 -32.89 5.89
C PRO A 1035 -23.05 -32.48 5.14
N ASP A 1036 -21.88 -32.79 5.68
CA ASP A 1036 -20.57 -32.45 5.10
C ASP A 1036 -20.20 -33.32 3.88
N LEU A 1037 -20.74 -34.53 3.78
CA LEU A 1037 -20.49 -35.48 2.68
C LEU A 1037 -21.65 -35.58 1.67
N GLU A 1038 -22.82 -35.05 2.02
CA GLU A 1038 -23.99 -35.07 1.14
C GLU A 1038 -23.66 -34.47 -0.23
N ASN A 1039 -24.09 -35.16 -1.29
CA ASN A 1039 -23.83 -34.82 -2.70
C ASN A 1039 -22.35 -34.84 -3.13
N TRP A 1040 -21.42 -35.32 -2.29
CA TRP A 1040 -20.01 -35.35 -2.64
C TRP A 1040 -19.74 -36.12 -3.96
N LEU A 1041 -20.36 -37.28 -4.17
CA LEU A 1041 -20.23 -38.05 -5.41
C LEU A 1041 -20.73 -37.30 -6.65
N LEU A 1042 -21.85 -36.58 -6.52
CA LEU A 1042 -22.40 -35.75 -7.59
C LEU A 1042 -21.44 -34.60 -7.93
N ASN A 1043 -20.91 -33.93 -6.91
CA ASN A 1043 -19.95 -32.84 -7.06
C ASN A 1043 -18.63 -33.33 -7.68
N ALA A 1044 -18.10 -34.46 -7.24
CA ALA A 1044 -16.92 -35.09 -7.80
C ALA A 1044 -17.11 -35.42 -9.30
N THR A 1045 -18.29 -35.92 -9.66
CA THR A 1045 -18.68 -36.21 -11.05
C THR A 1045 -18.78 -34.93 -11.89
N ALA A 1046 -19.38 -33.86 -11.35
CA ALA A 1046 -19.46 -32.59 -12.06
C ALA A 1046 -18.08 -31.95 -12.28
N LEU A 1047 -17.21 -31.99 -11.26
CA LEU A 1047 -15.83 -31.50 -11.36
C LEU A 1047 -15.01 -32.28 -12.39
N ARG A 1048 -15.18 -33.61 -12.43
CA ARG A 1048 -14.61 -34.47 -13.48
C ARG A 1048 -15.00 -33.96 -14.86
N ASP A 1049 -16.29 -33.76 -15.10
CA ASP A 1049 -16.83 -33.46 -16.43
C ASP A 1049 -16.35 -32.10 -16.92
N ILE A 1050 -16.31 -31.09 -16.02
CA ILE A 1050 -15.74 -29.77 -16.31
C ILE A 1050 -14.25 -29.88 -16.63
N PHE A 1051 -13.50 -30.67 -15.86
CA PHE A 1051 -12.08 -30.90 -16.08
C PHE A 1051 -11.83 -31.58 -17.45
N CYS A 1052 -12.56 -32.66 -17.74
CA CYS A 1052 -12.46 -33.40 -18.99
C CYS A 1052 -12.82 -32.54 -20.20
N ALA A 1053 -13.85 -31.69 -20.09
CA ALA A 1053 -14.22 -30.73 -21.13
C ALA A 1053 -13.14 -29.68 -21.39
N SER A 1054 -12.39 -29.29 -20.35
CA SER A 1054 -11.33 -28.27 -20.44
C SER A 1054 -10.02 -28.82 -21.03
N PHE A 1055 -9.69 -30.09 -20.77
CA PHE A 1055 -8.42 -30.72 -21.14
C PHE A 1055 -8.55 -31.88 -22.14
N ASN A 1056 -9.74 -32.08 -22.71
CA ASN A 1056 -10.02 -33.07 -23.75
C ASN A 1056 -9.77 -34.53 -23.32
N CYS A 1057 -10.19 -34.86 -22.09
CA CYS A 1057 -10.09 -36.19 -21.47
C CYS A 1057 -11.41 -36.98 -21.59
N SER A 1058 -11.39 -38.29 -21.35
CA SER A 1058 -12.60 -39.16 -21.41
C SER A 1058 -13.03 -39.61 -20.01
N GLY A 1059 -14.22 -39.19 -19.57
CA GLY A 1059 -14.78 -39.57 -18.27
C GLY A 1059 -15.19 -41.03 -18.20
N GLU A 1060 -14.87 -41.69 -17.09
CA GLU A 1060 -15.15 -43.09 -16.78
C GLU A 1060 -15.66 -43.24 -15.33
N GLN A 1061 -16.10 -44.46 -14.98
CA GLN A 1061 -16.58 -44.80 -13.64
C GLN A 1061 -15.84 -46.05 -13.14
N PHE A 1062 -15.28 -45.97 -11.93
CA PHE A 1062 -14.52 -47.05 -11.29
C PHE A 1062 -15.26 -47.48 -10.02
N GLY A 1063 -16.03 -48.58 -10.12
CA GLY A 1063 -16.98 -48.95 -9.08
C GLY A 1063 -18.00 -47.83 -8.83
N ALA A 1064 -18.05 -47.32 -7.59
CA ALA A 1064 -18.90 -46.19 -7.22
C ALA A 1064 -18.27 -44.81 -7.49
N LEU A 1065 -16.96 -44.75 -7.79
CA LEU A 1065 -16.22 -43.48 -7.88
C LEU A 1065 -16.09 -42.96 -9.32
N PRO A 1066 -16.21 -41.63 -9.54
CA PRO A 1066 -15.94 -41.04 -10.84
C PRO A 1066 -14.43 -40.97 -11.10
N GLY A 1067 -14.04 -41.13 -12.36
CA GLY A 1067 -12.65 -40.98 -12.80
C GLY A 1067 -12.56 -40.71 -14.30
N PHE A 1068 -11.37 -40.71 -14.87
CA PHE A 1068 -11.19 -40.48 -16.31
C PHE A 1068 -9.87 -41.05 -16.81
N ALA A 1069 -9.76 -41.25 -18.11
CA ALA A 1069 -8.53 -41.69 -18.77
C ALA A 1069 -7.83 -40.54 -19.52
N VAL A 1070 -6.50 -40.44 -19.36
CA VAL A 1070 -5.62 -39.53 -20.11
C VAL A 1070 -4.35 -40.27 -20.52
N GLY A 1071 -4.13 -40.38 -21.83
CA GLY A 1071 -3.00 -41.13 -22.36
C GLY A 1071 -3.11 -42.61 -21.96
N ASP A 1072 -2.12 -43.09 -21.21
CA ASP A 1072 -2.07 -44.45 -20.65
C ASP A 1072 -2.34 -44.51 -19.14
N LYS A 1073 -2.72 -43.38 -18.53
CA LYS A 1073 -2.98 -43.23 -17.09
C LYS A 1073 -4.48 -43.24 -16.82
N THR A 1074 -4.86 -43.90 -15.72
CA THR A 1074 -6.23 -43.90 -15.20
C THR A 1074 -6.29 -43.01 -13.97
N VAL A 1075 -7.21 -42.04 -13.93
CA VAL A 1075 -7.33 -41.09 -12.82
C VAL A 1075 -8.63 -41.34 -12.06
N ILE A 1076 -8.55 -41.62 -10.76
CA ILE A 1076 -9.71 -41.75 -9.88
C ILE A 1076 -9.86 -40.46 -9.06
N ILE A 1077 -11.08 -39.95 -8.96
CA ILE A 1077 -11.38 -38.78 -8.14
C ILE A 1077 -11.68 -39.23 -6.71
N VAL A 1078 -10.98 -38.64 -5.75
CA VAL A 1078 -11.00 -39.07 -4.34
C VAL A 1078 -11.41 -37.94 -3.41
N HIS A 1079 -11.94 -38.30 -2.24
CA HIS A 1079 -12.17 -37.32 -1.18
C HIS A 1079 -10.80 -36.87 -0.62
N PRO A 1080 -10.60 -35.58 -0.28
CA PRO A 1080 -9.28 -35.08 0.07
C PRO A 1080 -8.69 -35.61 1.39
N LEU A 1081 -9.50 -36.27 2.23
CA LEU A 1081 -9.06 -36.92 3.48
C LEU A 1081 -8.80 -38.43 3.34
N TRP A 1082 -9.05 -39.03 2.18
CA TRP A 1082 -8.81 -40.46 1.98
C TRP A 1082 -7.32 -40.76 1.85
N ASP A 1083 -6.88 -41.85 2.47
CA ASP A 1083 -5.52 -42.37 2.35
C ASP A 1083 -5.39 -43.12 1.01
N VAL A 1084 -4.67 -42.51 0.07
CA VAL A 1084 -4.42 -43.07 -1.26
C VAL A 1084 -3.27 -44.08 -1.26
N ASP A 1085 -2.41 -44.06 -0.24
CA ASP A 1085 -1.28 -44.98 -0.11
C ASP A 1085 -1.72 -46.32 0.51
N ASN A 1086 -2.74 -46.29 1.37
CA ASN A 1086 -3.37 -47.47 1.95
C ASN A 1086 -4.91 -47.49 1.72
N PRO A 1087 -5.35 -47.76 0.48
CA PRO A 1087 -6.75 -47.63 0.10
C PRO A 1087 -7.64 -48.67 0.81
N GLN A 1088 -8.75 -48.21 1.37
CA GLN A 1088 -9.78 -49.03 2.01
C GLN A 1088 -11.18 -48.73 1.45
N GLY A 1089 -12.18 -49.54 1.84
CA GLY A 1089 -13.59 -49.32 1.49
C GLY A 1089 -13.82 -49.07 0.00
N LEU A 1090 -14.63 -48.06 -0.32
CA LEU A 1090 -14.95 -47.67 -1.70
C LEU A 1090 -13.72 -47.37 -2.58
N LEU A 1091 -12.64 -46.84 -2.01
CA LEU A 1091 -11.43 -46.58 -2.78
C LEU A 1091 -10.75 -47.88 -3.20
N HIS A 1092 -10.68 -48.86 -2.30
CA HIS A 1092 -10.16 -50.20 -2.62
C HIS A 1092 -11.01 -50.90 -3.68
N GLU A 1093 -12.34 -50.82 -3.56
CA GLU A 1093 -13.27 -51.37 -4.54
C GLU A 1093 -13.11 -50.73 -5.92
N ALA A 1094 -12.94 -49.41 -5.99
CA ALA A 1094 -12.71 -48.69 -7.24
C ALA A 1094 -11.40 -49.11 -7.91
N ILE A 1095 -10.30 -49.22 -7.16
CA ILE A 1095 -9.00 -49.66 -7.69
C ILE A 1095 -9.08 -51.08 -8.23
N ALA A 1096 -9.83 -51.96 -7.58
CA ALA A 1096 -10.04 -53.34 -8.03
C ALA A 1096 -10.76 -53.44 -9.39
N THR A 1097 -11.43 -52.38 -9.85
CA THR A 1097 -12.06 -52.33 -11.19
C THR A 1097 -11.11 -51.89 -12.31
N VAL A 1098 -9.88 -51.46 -11.99
CA VAL A 1098 -8.91 -50.98 -12.98
C VAL A 1098 -8.03 -52.14 -13.48
N GLU A 1099 -7.88 -52.30 -14.80
CA GLU A 1099 -7.10 -53.39 -15.40
C GLU A 1099 -5.58 -53.32 -15.10
N ALA A 1100 -5.03 -52.11 -14.95
CA ALA A 1100 -3.61 -51.85 -14.66
C ALA A 1100 -3.44 -50.94 -13.43
N PRO A 1101 -3.44 -51.50 -12.19
CA PRO A 1101 -3.43 -50.73 -10.94
C PRO A 1101 -2.20 -49.82 -10.77
N ASP A 1102 -1.06 -50.21 -11.35
CA ASP A 1102 0.22 -49.50 -11.35
C ASP A 1102 0.19 -48.16 -12.11
N ARG A 1103 -0.86 -47.92 -12.91
CA ARG A 1103 -1.06 -46.69 -13.68
C ARG A 1103 -2.17 -45.79 -13.13
N VAL A 1104 -2.68 -46.12 -11.94
CA VAL A 1104 -3.68 -45.29 -11.27
C VAL A 1104 -3.01 -44.03 -10.72
N ARG A 1105 -3.69 -42.89 -10.91
CA ARG A 1105 -3.39 -41.60 -10.30
C ARG A 1105 -4.65 -41.12 -9.59
N TYR A 1106 -4.46 -40.27 -8.59
CA TYR A 1106 -5.57 -39.73 -7.79
C TYR A 1106 -5.61 -38.22 -7.92
N LEU A 1107 -6.80 -37.67 -8.10
CA LEU A 1107 -7.04 -36.24 -7.99
C LEU A 1107 -8.13 -36.00 -6.95
N ASP A 1108 -7.85 -35.11 -6.00
CA ASP A 1108 -8.83 -34.76 -4.98
C ASP A 1108 -9.78 -33.64 -5.46
N THR A 1109 -10.99 -33.67 -4.93
CA THR A 1109 -12.04 -32.67 -5.24
C THR A 1109 -11.67 -31.25 -4.83
N PHE A 1110 -10.80 -31.05 -3.83
CA PHE A 1110 -10.37 -29.72 -3.37
C PHE A 1110 -9.51 -29.02 -4.42
N ASN A 1111 -8.54 -29.73 -4.99
CA ASN A 1111 -7.65 -29.21 -6.03
C ASN A 1111 -8.34 -29.10 -7.39
N LEU A 1112 -9.22 -30.04 -7.75
CA LEU A 1112 -10.00 -29.94 -9.00
C LEU A 1112 -10.86 -28.68 -9.05
N LEU A 1113 -11.49 -28.32 -7.94
CA LEU A 1113 -12.33 -27.11 -7.84
C LEU A 1113 -11.50 -25.82 -7.98
N ARG A 1114 -10.28 -25.79 -7.43
CA ARG A 1114 -9.52 -24.54 -7.24
C ARG A 1114 -8.39 -24.34 -8.24
N ARG A 1115 -7.78 -25.42 -8.72
CA ARG A 1115 -6.51 -25.42 -9.47
C ARG A 1115 -6.50 -26.45 -10.60
N PRO A 1116 -7.50 -26.47 -11.51
CA PRO A 1116 -7.60 -27.49 -12.54
C PRO A 1116 -6.36 -27.55 -13.45
N SER A 1117 -5.74 -26.41 -13.79
CA SER A 1117 -4.48 -26.42 -14.56
C SER A 1117 -3.31 -27.06 -13.83
N TRP A 1118 -3.22 -26.92 -12.50
CA TRP A 1118 -2.18 -27.57 -11.69
C TRP A 1118 -2.42 -29.08 -11.62
N CYS A 1119 -3.68 -29.50 -11.45
CA CYS A 1119 -4.04 -30.92 -11.49
C CYS A 1119 -3.62 -31.56 -12.81
N TYR A 1120 -3.87 -30.89 -13.95
CA TYR A 1120 -3.43 -31.38 -15.25
C TYR A 1120 -1.90 -31.52 -15.34
N GLN A 1121 -1.15 -30.52 -14.88
CA GLN A 1121 0.33 -30.58 -14.85
C GLN A 1121 0.85 -31.70 -13.95
N SER A 1122 0.22 -31.92 -12.78
CA SER A 1122 0.61 -32.99 -11.85
C SER A 1122 0.39 -34.41 -12.38
N LEU A 1123 -0.37 -34.55 -13.49
CA LEU A 1123 -0.52 -35.83 -14.17
C LEU A 1123 0.67 -36.16 -15.08
N ASP A 1124 1.51 -35.19 -15.46
CA ASP A 1124 2.71 -35.42 -16.29
C ASP A 1124 3.94 -35.79 -15.45
N ASP A 1125 4.01 -35.31 -14.21
CA ASP A 1125 4.97 -35.69 -13.17
C ASP A 1125 4.74 -37.14 -12.66
#